data_AF-A0A1Z9E260-F1
#
_entry.id   AF-A0A1Z9E260-F1
#
_cell.length_a   1.000
_cell.length_b   1.000
_cell.length_c   1.000
_cell.angle_alpha   90.00
_cell.angle_beta   90.00
_cell.angle_gamma   90.00
#
_symmetry.space_group_name_H-M   'P 1'
#
loop_
_entity.id
_entity.type
_entity.pdbx_description
1 polymer ?
#
loop_
_entity_poly.entity_id
_entity_poly.type
_entity_poly.pdbx_seq_one_letter_code
_entity_poly.pdbx_strand_id
1 'polypeptide(L)'
;MQKTSSPVIKDLVLIGGGHAHLAVLKRFAMQAIDGLRLTLITRDIDAPYSGMLPGYIAGHYDFDQCHIDLGPLSRAAGARMYHASVAAIDPHQQIIEIQGRPPLAYDLCSINIGSTPSVMQVAGVGQYALSAKPIDQFIAKWQRIVDKIQHHEGVFKLVIVGAGAGGIELALSSQQRIQQLILDRQLSALSLNCSIVTQDSVILAGHNTGVRARFSRILNDRDIRVIKNRKVTAIDERSISFEHGDRMQADLVIYVTHAQAPAWPAASGLAVDDQGFIQVNEYLQSTSHDNVFAVGDIAALPQRCPKSGVYAVKQGKILARNLILAAHDKPLKKYKPQRHALSLIGTGDKNAVAAYRGGSAQGRWLWWLKQKIDQHFIAKYNQLRRMSEKETSYNNQLADEAARQELAALTMRCGGCGAKVGSSVLQRVMRKLPSTARDDVLIGRDSSDDSAMICVPTGKVLVQSMDYFRAFIDDPYLFGAIAANHALGDVFAMGAEAQSVLALATVPYGREKIVEQSLYELLAGACHTLAPSGAALIGGHSAEGAELGFGLTVNGLVDAHRALRKQGLKEGDALILTKPLGTGTLFAADMRCRARGRWIDQALQQMLLSNQHAVAVLHEFNVTACTDITGFGLVGHLYEMLHASALQAELELASLPVLPGARETIAMGILSSLQPQNLRLKRAINNHAAVSDCQDYALLFDPQTAGGLLFGVAAERATACIDALRSKGYANASTIGRIMPLAETQVSSQHAMQAPITIKI
;
A
#
# COMPACT_ATOMS: atom_id res chain seq x y z
N MET A 1 -3.09 19.01 1.94
CA MET A 1 -4.27 18.47 1.22
C MET A 1 -5.15 19.63 0.82
N GLN A 2 -5.41 19.82 -0.48
CA GLN A 2 -6.47 20.72 -0.95
C GLN A 2 -7.70 19.85 -1.15
N LYS A 3 -8.52 19.73 -0.10
CA LYS A 3 -9.86 19.15 -0.24
C LYS A 3 -10.72 20.24 -0.86
N THR A 4 -11.34 19.93 -1.99
CA THR A 4 -12.41 20.77 -2.53
C THR A 4 -13.46 20.90 -1.43
N SER A 5 -13.80 22.13 -1.04
CA SER A 5 -14.84 22.44 -0.04
C SER A 5 -16.24 22.06 -0.52
N SER A 6 -16.35 21.52 -1.74
CA SER A 6 -17.60 21.11 -2.35
C SER A 6 -18.05 19.75 -1.77
N PRO A 7 -19.32 19.63 -1.36
CA PRO A 7 -19.86 18.37 -0.88
C PRO A 7 -19.75 17.28 -1.96
N VAL A 8 -19.50 16.05 -1.52
CA VAL A 8 -19.41 14.89 -2.42
C VAL A 8 -20.80 14.46 -2.87
N ILE A 9 -20.96 14.29 -4.19
CA ILE A 9 -22.24 13.98 -4.87
C ILE A 9 -22.23 12.55 -5.42
N LYS A 10 -21.19 12.17 -6.18
CA LYS A 10 -21.04 10.85 -6.80
C LYS A 10 -19.68 10.22 -6.45
N ASP A 11 -19.64 8.91 -6.31
CA ASP A 11 -18.42 8.10 -6.13
C ASP A 11 -18.00 7.41 -7.43
N LEU A 12 -16.75 7.64 -7.85
CA LEU A 12 -16.09 6.93 -8.93
C LEU A 12 -14.99 6.03 -8.37
N VAL A 13 -15.12 4.72 -8.59
CA VAL A 13 -14.16 3.71 -8.11
C VAL A 13 -13.38 3.08 -9.25
N LEU A 14 -12.05 3.14 -9.16
CA LEU A 14 -11.11 2.48 -10.06
C LEU A 14 -10.61 1.19 -9.41
N ILE A 15 -10.86 0.05 -10.03
CA ILE A 15 -10.38 -1.26 -9.56
C ILE A 15 -9.14 -1.65 -10.37
N GLY A 16 -7.98 -1.67 -9.72
CA GLY A 16 -6.66 -2.01 -10.26
C GLY A 16 -5.88 -0.81 -10.81
N GLY A 17 -4.59 -0.73 -10.48
CA GLY A 17 -3.68 0.34 -10.94
C GLY A 17 -3.15 0.20 -12.38
N GLY A 18 -3.86 -0.49 -13.28
CA GLY A 18 -3.37 -0.76 -14.63
C GLY A 18 -3.18 0.49 -15.51
N HIS A 19 -2.47 0.33 -16.64
CA HIS A 19 -2.04 1.43 -17.53
C HIS A 19 -3.12 2.46 -17.93
N ALA A 20 -4.36 2.02 -18.18
CA ALA A 20 -5.45 2.93 -18.54
C ALA A 20 -5.91 3.82 -17.37
N HIS A 21 -5.93 3.30 -16.14
CA HIS A 21 -6.29 4.06 -14.94
C HIS A 21 -5.24 5.10 -14.57
N LEU A 22 -3.96 4.90 -14.92
CA LEU A 22 -2.93 5.93 -14.76
C LEU A 22 -3.29 7.22 -15.50
N ALA A 23 -3.91 7.11 -16.68
CA ALA A 23 -4.38 8.27 -17.43
C ALA A 23 -5.58 8.96 -16.76
N VAL A 24 -6.44 8.20 -16.07
CA VAL A 24 -7.56 8.74 -15.27
C VAL A 24 -7.00 9.52 -14.08
N LEU A 25 -6.14 8.90 -13.26
CA LEU A 25 -5.51 9.56 -12.11
C LEU A 25 -4.76 10.82 -12.55
N LYS A 26 -3.96 10.75 -13.62
CA LYS A 26 -3.27 11.92 -14.16
C LYS A 26 -4.24 13.02 -14.62
N ARG A 27 -5.39 12.66 -15.22
CA ARG A 27 -6.39 13.64 -15.65
C ARG A 27 -6.98 14.38 -14.45
N PHE A 28 -7.30 13.67 -13.37
CA PHE A 28 -7.80 14.25 -12.14
C PHE A 28 -6.73 15.10 -11.43
N ALA A 29 -5.46 14.66 -11.47
CA ALA A 29 -4.34 15.44 -10.92
C ALA A 29 -4.11 16.76 -11.66
N MET A 30 -4.46 16.82 -12.94
CA MET A 30 -4.41 18.05 -13.73
C MET A 30 -5.67 18.91 -13.56
N GLN A 31 -6.82 18.30 -13.30
CA GLN A 31 -8.10 18.97 -13.18
C GLN A 31 -9.06 18.11 -12.35
N ALA A 32 -9.21 18.49 -11.07
CA ALA A 32 -10.21 17.91 -10.20
C ALA A 32 -11.62 18.17 -10.74
N ILE A 33 -12.55 17.29 -10.38
CA ILE A 33 -13.97 17.39 -10.74
C ILE A 33 -14.74 17.58 -9.44
N ASP A 34 -15.25 18.78 -9.22
CA ASP A 34 -16.01 19.13 -8.01
C ASP A 34 -17.19 18.16 -7.83
N GLY A 35 -17.45 17.71 -6.60
CA GLY A 35 -18.55 16.78 -6.30
C GLY A 35 -18.34 15.32 -6.73
N LEU A 36 -17.27 14.98 -7.45
CA LEU A 36 -16.94 13.60 -7.83
C LEU A 36 -15.77 13.09 -6.99
N ARG A 37 -16.05 12.17 -6.05
CA ARG A 37 -15.01 11.55 -5.22
C ARG A 37 -14.38 10.36 -5.94
N LEU A 38 -13.06 10.39 -6.10
CA LEU A 38 -12.29 9.36 -6.78
C LEU A 38 -11.67 8.39 -5.76
N THR A 39 -11.80 7.09 -6.00
CA THR A 39 -11.19 6.03 -5.18
C THR A 39 -10.46 5.04 -6.08
N LEU A 40 -9.22 4.69 -5.74
CA LEU A 40 -8.44 3.62 -6.37
C LEU A 40 -8.32 2.46 -5.39
N ILE A 41 -8.84 1.29 -5.76
CA ILE A 41 -8.61 0.03 -5.05
C ILE A 41 -7.56 -0.73 -5.83
N THR A 42 -6.42 -1.01 -5.22
CA THR A 42 -5.30 -1.71 -5.89
C THR A 42 -4.57 -2.62 -4.92
N ARG A 43 -4.15 -3.78 -5.41
CA ARG A 43 -3.26 -4.70 -4.69
C ARG A 43 -1.80 -4.26 -4.79
N ASP A 44 -1.44 -3.61 -5.88
CA ASP A 44 -0.05 -3.22 -6.15
C ASP A 44 0.07 -1.72 -5.93
N ILE A 45 0.97 -1.28 -5.03
CA ILE A 45 1.30 0.14 -4.82
C ILE A 45 2.23 0.64 -5.92
N ASP A 46 3.21 -0.19 -6.26
CA ASP A 46 4.13 0.03 -7.36
C ASP A 46 3.60 -0.75 -8.57
N ALA A 47 2.96 -0.06 -9.50
CA ALA A 47 2.42 -0.68 -10.71
C ALA A 47 3.56 -1.03 -11.68
N PRO A 48 3.81 -2.32 -12.00
CA PRO A 48 4.88 -2.68 -12.92
C PRO A 48 4.55 -2.26 -14.34
N TYR A 49 5.51 -1.65 -15.03
CA TYR A 49 5.37 -1.32 -16.44
C TYR A 49 5.88 -2.46 -17.31
N SER A 50 4.95 -3.21 -17.90
CA SER A 50 5.25 -4.43 -18.67
C SER A 50 6.23 -4.22 -19.83
N GLY A 51 6.28 -3.01 -20.40
CA GLY A 51 7.22 -2.68 -21.47
C GLY A 51 8.69 -2.69 -21.05
N MET A 52 8.98 -2.46 -19.76
CA MET A 52 10.34 -2.44 -19.22
C MET A 52 10.74 -3.72 -18.48
N LEU A 53 9.77 -4.61 -18.20
CA LEU A 53 10.02 -5.87 -17.49
C LEU A 53 11.18 -6.69 -18.10
N PRO A 54 11.27 -6.92 -19.43
CA PRO A 54 12.39 -7.66 -19.98
C PRO A 54 13.75 -6.96 -19.81
N GLY A 55 13.77 -5.63 -19.81
CA GLY A 55 14.98 -4.87 -19.51
C GLY A 55 15.39 -4.95 -18.04
N TYR A 56 14.41 -4.96 -17.13
CA TYR A 56 14.64 -5.20 -15.70
C TYR A 56 15.23 -6.59 -15.45
N ILE A 57 14.66 -7.63 -16.08
CA ILE A 57 15.16 -9.01 -16.01
C ILE A 57 16.60 -9.10 -16.50
N ALA A 58 16.90 -8.45 -17.63
CA ALA A 58 18.25 -8.39 -18.19
C ALA A 58 19.26 -7.57 -17.34
N GLY A 59 18.80 -6.87 -16.30
CA GLY A 59 19.64 -6.03 -15.43
C GLY A 59 19.90 -4.62 -15.95
N HIS A 60 19.11 -4.12 -16.91
CA HIS A 60 19.29 -2.78 -17.48
C HIS A 60 18.64 -1.66 -16.66
N TYR A 61 17.71 -2.00 -15.77
CA TYR A 61 16.94 -1.06 -14.94
C TYR A 61 16.87 -1.56 -13.51
N ASP A 62 16.80 -0.63 -12.56
CA ASP A 62 16.40 -0.93 -11.19
C ASP A 62 14.86 -1.02 -11.04
N PHE A 63 14.41 -1.28 -9.81
CA PHE A 63 12.99 -1.39 -9.49
C PHE A 63 12.23 -0.07 -9.73
N ASP A 64 12.77 1.06 -9.30
CA ASP A 64 12.09 2.36 -9.38
C ASP A 64 11.96 2.86 -10.82
N GLN A 65 12.92 2.49 -11.68
CA GLN A 65 12.93 2.84 -13.09
C GLN A 65 11.87 2.09 -13.90
N CYS A 66 11.36 0.96 -13.43
CA CYS A 66 10.38 0.14 -14.16
C CYS A 66 8.99 0.08 -13.50
N HIS A 67 8.78 0.77 -12.39
CA HIS A 67 7.49 0.85 -11.70
C HIS A 67 6.94 2.27 -11.67
N ILE A 68 5.62 2.36 -11.62
CA ILE A 68 4.88 3.60 -11.43
C ILE A 68 4.34 3.61 -10.01
N ASP A 69 4.75 4.59 -9.22
CA ASP A 69 4.33 4.71 -7.83
C ASP A 69 2.91 5.31 -7.79
N LEU A 70 1.93 4.48 -7.42
CA LEU A 70 0.53 4.90 -7.38
C LEU A 70 0.23 5.81 -6.18
N GLY A 71 1.07 5.84 -5.15
CA GLY A 71 0.85 6.68 -3.96
C GLY A 71 0.85 8.17 -4.31
N PRO A 72 1.99 8.74 -4.75
CA PRO A 72 2.07 10.13 -5.19
C PRO A 72 1.09 10.47 -6.31
N LEU A 73 0.85 9.54 -7.25
CA LEU A 73 -0.08 9.75 -8.36
C LEU A 73 -1.53 9.88 -7.88
N SER A 74 -1.96 9.00 -6.96
CA SER A 74 -3.30 9.04 -6.37
C SER A 74 -3.49 10.30 -5.54
N ARG A 75 -2.49 10.69 -4.76
CA ARG A 75 -2.55 11.92 -3.97
C ARG A 75 -2.59 13.18 -4.81
N ALA A 76 -1.77 13.24 -5.86
CA ALA A 76 -1.83 14.34 -6.82
C ALA A 76 -3.22 14.42 -7.48
N ALA A 77 -3.89 13.28 -7.69
CA ALA A 77 -5.24 13.19 -8.23
C ALA A 77 -6.35 13.53 -7.22
N GLY A 78 -6.04 13.71 -5.93
CA GLY A 78 -7.05 13.81 -4.88
C GLY A 78 -7.85 12.51 -4.71
N ALA A 79 -7.31 11.37 -5.13
CA ALA A 79 -7.95 10.06 -5.04
C ALA A 79 -7.67 9.41 -3.68
N ARG A 80 -8.71 8.81 -3.10
CA ARG A 80 -8.55 7.84 -2.01
C ARG A 80 -7.84 6.61 -2.56
N MET A 81 -6.83 6.08 -1.88
CA MET A 81 -6.15 4.85 -2.30
C MET A 81 -6.34 3.77 -1.25
N TYR A 82 -7.00 2.68 -1.63
CA TYR A 82 -7.22 1.50 -0.79
C TYR A 82 -6.26 0.40 -1.27
N HIS A 83 -5.26 0.09 -0.45
CA HIS A 83 -4.35 -1.03 -0.68
C HIS A 83 -5.05 -2.33 -0.27
N ALA A 84 -5.83 -2.88 -1.20
CA ALA A 84 -6.70 -4.03 -0.96
C ALA A 84 -7.03 -4.76 -2.26
N SER A 85 -7.56 -5.99 -2.12
CA SER A 85 -8.03 -6.80 -3.25
C SER A 85 -9.55 -6.83 -3.28
N VAL A 86 -10.12 -6.71 -4.49
CA VAL A 86 -11.57 -6.89 -4.74
C VAL A 86 -11.88 -8.36 -4.90
N ALA A 87 -12.90 -8.84 -4.19
CA ALA A 87 -13.38 -10.22 -4.26
C ALA A 87 -14.51 -10.37 -5.29
N ALA A 88 -15.45 -9.43 -5.31
CA ALA A 88 -16.61 -9.41 -6.19
C ALA A 88 -17.16 -7.98 -6.31
N ILE A 89 -18.07 -7.78 -7.24
CA ILE A 89 -18.92 -6.59 -7.27
C ILE A 89 -20.38 -7.05 -7.35
N ASP A 90 -21.28 -6.25 -6.79
CA ASP A 90 -22.71 -6.32 -7.09
C ASP A 90 -23.05 -5.09 -7.95
N PRO A 91 -23.21 -5.26 -9.28
CA PRO A 91 -23.55 -4.15 -10.17
C PRO A 91 -24.93 -3.56 -9.94
N HIS A 92 -25.89 -4.36 -9.44
CA HIS A 92 -27.27 -3.96 -9.20
C HIS A 92 -27.39 -3.13 -7.93
N GLN A 93 -26.75 -3.57 -6.84
CA GLN A 93 -26.68 -2.82 -5.58
C GLN A 93 -25.61 -1.72 -5.61
N GLN A 94 -24.75 -1.71 -6.64
CA GLN A 94 -23.63 -0.79 -6.81
C GLN A 94 -22.64 -0.85 -5.64
N ILE A 95 -22.27 -2.07 -5.27
CA ILE A 95 -21.37 -2.35 -4.15
C ILE A 95 -20.14 -3.13 -4.66
N ILE A 96 -18.97 -2.83 -4.08
CA ILE A 96 -17.71 -3.56 -4.30
C ILE A 96 -17.36 -4.29 -3.01
N GLU A 97 -17.20 -5.61 -3.09
CA GLU A 97 -16.73 -6.43 -1.99
C GLU A 97 -15.21 -6.40 -1.94
N ILE A 98 -14.66 -5.91 -0.82
CA ILE A 98 -13.22 -5.75 -0.62
C ILE A 98 -12.78 -6.74 0.45
N GLN A 99 -11.71 -7.48 0.21
CA GLN A 99 -11.20 -8.45 1.17
C GLN A 99 -10.75 -7.76 2.47
N GLY A 100 -11.19 -8.30 3.61
CA GLY A 100 -10.73 -7.88 4.94
C GLY A 100 -11.29 -6.54 5.44
N ARG A 101 -12.28 -5.95 4.75
CA ARG A 101 -12.94 -4.71 5.20
C ARG A 101 -14.38 -4.63 4.70
N PRO A 102 -15.20 -3.71 5.22
CA PRO A 102 -16.56 -3.55 4.75
C PRO A 102 -16.67 -3.22 3.25
N PRO A 103 -17.78 -3.59 2.60
CA PRO A 103 -18.01 -3.28 1.20
C PRO A 103 -18.09 -1.76 0.93
N LEU A 104 -17.73 -1.36 -0.28
CA LEU A 104 -17.72 0.03 -0.73
C LEU A 104 -18.81 0.28 -1.78
N ALA A 105 -19.71 1.24 -1.51
CA ALA A 105 -20.68 1.72 -2.49
C ALA A 105 -20.01 2.57 -3.59
N TYR A 106 -20.56 2.54 -4.81
CA TYR A 106 -20.10 3.36 -5.93
C TYR A 106 -21.27 3.86 -6.79
N ASP A 107 -21.08 4.95 -7.54
CA ASP A 107 -21.99 5.36 -8.60
C ASP A 107 -21.48 4.90 -9.98
N LEU A 108 -20.16 4.99 -10.18
CA LEU A 108 -19.47 4.46 -11.36
C LEU A 108 -18.26 3.64 -10.94
N CYS A 109 -18.01 2.51 -11.61
CA CYS A 109 -16.76 1.78 -11.44
C CYS A 109 -16.06 1.50 -12.77
N SER A 110 -14.74 1.38 -12.72
CA SER A 110 -13.91 0.99 -13.87
C SER A 110 -12.93 -0.10 -13.45
N ILE A 111 -12.84 -1.18 -14.23
CA ILE A 111 -12.02 -2.36 -13.93
C ILE A 111 -10.82 -2.42 -14.88
N ASN A 112 -9.61 -2.52 -14.30
CA ASN A 112 -8.34 -2.55 -15.03
C ASN A 112 -7.29 -3.36 -14.26
N ILE A 113 -7.63 -4.62 -13.99
CA ILE A 113 -6.85 -5.56 -13.16
C ILE A 113 -5.90 -6.44 -13.97
N GLY A 114 -5.80 -6.22 -15.29
CA GLY A 114 -5.00 -7.06 -16.17
C GLY A 114 -5.64 -8.42 -16.45
N SER A 115 -4.81 -9.45 -16.60
CA SER A 115 -5.22 -10.82 -16.88
C SER A 115 -4.43 -11.80 -16.01
N THR A 116 -5.00 -12.97 -15.75
CA THR A 116 -4.36 -14.06 -15.01
C THR A 116 -3.82 -15.12 -15.97
N PRO A 117 -2.79 -15.89 -15.59
CA PRO A 117 -2.37 -17.04 -16.39
C PRO A 117 -3.50 -18.06 -16.48
N SER A 118 -3.60 -18.78 -17.59
CA SER A 118 -4.39 -20.01 -17.68
C SER A 118 -3.67 -21.13 -16.90
N VAL A 119 -3.65 -21.04 -15.57
CA VAL A 119 -2.96 -22.00 -14.69
C VAL A 119 -3.70 -23.34 -14.59
N MET A 120 -4.98 -23.36 -14.96
CA MET A 120 -5.86 -24.54 -14.80
C MET A 120 -5.73 -25.58 -15.94
N GLN A 121 -5.03 -25.27 -17.04
CA GLN A 121 -4.98 -26.15 -18.21
C GLN A 121 -3.77 -27.09 -18.27
N VAL A 122 -2.71 -26.83 -17.50
CA VAL A 122 -1.48 -27.62 -17.52
C VAL A 122 -1.08 -27.93 -16.08
N ALA A 123 -0.98 -29.23 -15.76
CA ALA A 123 -0.68 -29.68 -14.41
C ALA A 123 0.69 -29.14 -13.94
N GLY A 124 0.75 -28.68 -12.69
CA GLY A 124 2.00 -28.26 -12.04
C GLY A 124 2.53 -26.86 -12.40
N VAL A 125 1.92 -26.12 -13.34
CA VAL A 125 2.34 -24.73 -13.68
C VAL A 125 2.34 -23.81 -12.45
N GLY A 126 1.28 -23.86 -11.64
CA GLY A 126 1.16 -22.98 -10.47
C GLY A 126 2.22 -23.22 -9.39
N GLN A 127 2.77 -24.44 -9.33
CA GLN A 127 3.70 -24.89 -8.29
C GLN A 127 5.15 -24.85 -8.76
N TYR A 128 5.42 -25.31 -9.99
CA TYR A 128 6.78 -25.57 -10.47
C TYR A 128 7.24 -24.62 -11.58
N ALA A 129 6.35 -23.78 -12.14
CA ALA A 129 6.72 -22.83 -13.18
C ALA A 129 6.65 -21.36 -12.72
N LEU A 130 7.50 -20.54 -13.33
CA LEU A 130 7.47 -19.09 -13.21
C LEU A 130 6.54 -18.51 -14.28
N SER A 131 5.31 -18.17 -13.89
CA SER A 131 4.35 -17.53 -14.80
C SER A 131 4.71 -16.06 -15.05
N ALA A 132 4.67 -15.62 -16.32
CA ALA A 132 5.01 -14.23 -16.71
C ALA A 132 4.05 -13.15 -16.17
N LYS A 133 2.85 -13.56 -15.74
CA LYS A 133 1.85 -12.72 -15.09
C LYS A 133 1.34 -13.45 -13.83
N PRO A 134 0.82 -12.74 -12.81
CA PRO A 134 0.97 -11.30 -12.57
C PRO A 134 2.45 -10.88 -12.49
N ILE A 135 2.77 -9.68 -12.98
CA ILE A 135 4.17 -9.25 -13.19
C ILE A 135 4.90 -9.06 -11.86
N ASP A 136 4.21 -8.55 -10.85
CA ASP A 136 4.70 -8.39 -9.48
C ASP A 136 5.22 -9.73 -8.92
N GLN A 137 4.43 -10.80 -9.05
CA GLN A 137 4.81 -12.14 -8.62
C GLN A 137 5.98 -12.69 -9.42
N PHE A 138 6.01 -12.42 -10.74
CA PHE A 138 7.14 -12.80 -11.58
C PHE A 138 8.43 -12.15 -11.06
N ILE A 139 8.43 -10.84 -10.81
CA ILE A 139 9.60 -10.09 -10.36
C ILE A 139 10.12 -10.63 -9.01
N ALA A 140 9.21 -10.82 -8.04
CA ALA A 140 9.58 -11.34 -6.72
C ALA A 140 10.20 -12.74 -6.78
N LYS A 141 9.64 -13.63 -7.60
CA LYS A 141 10.18 -14.99 -7.80
C LYS A 141 11.50 -14.98 -8.60
N TRP A 142 11.61 -14.12 -9.61
CA TRP A 142 12.82 -13.97 -10.43
C TRP A 142 14.04 -13.57 -9.61
N GLN A 143 13.89 -12.64 -8.66
CA GLN A 143 14.99 -12.26 -7.76
C GLN A 143 15.52 -13.46 -6.95
N ARG A 144 14.62 -14.24 -6.33
CA ARG A 144 15.00 -15.45 -5.59
C ARG A 144 15.70 -16.49 -6.47
N ILE A 145 15.29 -16.61 -7.73
CA ILE A 145 15.93 -17.49 -8.71
C ILE A 145 17.36 -17.01 -9.01
N VAL A 146 17.54 -15.71 -9.24
CA VAL A 146 18.87 -15.13 -9.48
C VAL A 146 19.82 -15.38 -8.32
N ASP A 147 19.34 -15.35 -7.07
CA ASP A 147 20.15 -15.66 -5.90
C ASP A 147 20.50 -17.15 -5.79
N LYS A 148 19.54 -18.03 -6.11
CA LYS A 148 19.77 -19.48 -6.13
C LYS A 148 20.75 -19.93 -7.21
N ILE A 149 20.69 -19.32 -8.41
CA ILE A 149 21.56 -19.67 -9.54
C ILE A 149 23.04 -19.47 -9.19
N GLN A 150 23.37 -18.50 -8.33
CA GLN A 150 24.75 -18.25 -7.90
C GLN A 150 25.39 -19.45 -7.17
N HIS A 151 24.58 -20.35 -6.62
CA HIS A 151 25.01 -21.53 -5.89
C HIS A 151 24.82 -22.84 -6.70
N HIS A 152 24.44 -22.73 -7.98
CA HIS A 152 24.19 -23.88 -8.84
C HIS A 152 25.46 -24.33 -9.56
N GLU A 153 25.72 -25.64 -9.57
CA GLU A 153 26.84 -26.25 -10.29
C GLU A 153 26.34 -27.09 -11.48
N GLY A 154 27.10 -27.12 -12.57
CA GLY A 154 26.78 -27.88 -13.78
C GLY A 154 25.91 -27.11 -14.78
N VAL A 155 25.13 -27.86 -15.57
CA VAL A 155 24.30 -27.30 -16.65
C VAL A 155 22.94 -26.89 -16.10
N PHE A 156 22.67 -25.58 -16.07
CA PHE A 156 21.35 -25.03 -15.72
C PHE A 156 20.46 -24.96 -16.96
N LYS A 157 19.31 -25.65 -16.92
CA LYS A 157 18.38 -25.80 -18.04
C LYS A 157 17.19 -24.86 -17.88
N LEU A 158 17.26 -23.73 -18.56
CA LEU A 158 16.17 -22.75 -18.66
C LEU A 158 15.26 -23.11 -19.85
N VAL A 159 13.98 -23.34 -19.57
CA VAL A 159 12.96 -23.59 -20.60
C VAL A 159 11.88 -22.52 -20.58
N ILE A 160 11.60 -21.92 -21.73
CA ILE A 160 10.50 -20.96 -21.91
C ILE A 160 9.38 -21.63 -22.68
N VAL A 161 8.18 -21.69 -22.10
CA VAL A 161 7.00 -22.24 -22.75
C VAL A 161 6.16 -21.10 -23.33
N GLY A 162 6.09 -21.05 -24.66
CA GLY A 162 5.41 -20.01 -25.44
C GLY A 162 6.38 -19.20 -26.29
N ALA A 163 6.22 -19.27 -27.63
CA ALA A 163 7.08 -18.54 -28.59
C ALA A 163 6.45 -17.24 -29.12
N GLY A 164 5.59 -16.60 -28.32
CA GLY A 164 5.07 -15.25 -28.60
C GLY A 164 6.11 -14.16 -28.33
N ALA A 165 5.77 -12.89 -28.60
CA ALA A 165 6.70 -11.76 -28.42
C ALA A 165 7.28 -11.69 -27.00
N GLY A 166 6.43 -11.81 -25.97
CA GLY A 166 6.86 -11.83 -24.58
C GLY A 166 7.74 -13.05 -24.24
N GLY A 167 7.44 -14.23 -24.80
CA GLY A 167 8.24 -15.44 -24.55
C GLY A 167 9.65 -15.34 -25.16
N ILE A 168 9.74 -14.87 -26.40
CA ILE A 168 11.03 -14.61 -27.05
C ILE A 168 11.83 -13.55 -26.28
N GLU A 169 11.20 -12.45 -25.90
CA GLU A 169 11.87 -11.36 -25.17
C GLU A 169 12.35 -11.81 -23.78
N LEU A 170 11.52 -12.55 -23.04
CA LEU A 170 11.89 -13.12 -21.74
C LEU A 170 13.01 -14.16 -21.86
N ALA A 171 13.01 -15.01 -22.90
CA ALA A 171 14.08 -15.97 -23.13
C ALA A 171 15.43 -15.28 -23.32
N LEU A 172 15.47 -14.27 -24.19
CA LEU A 172 16.67 -13.50 -24.49
C LEU A 172 17.16 -12.69 -23.28
N SER A 173 16.24 -12.02 -22.57
CA SER A 173 16.57 -11.25 -21.36
C SER A 173 17.06 -12.13 -20.22
N SER A 174 16.43 -13.27 -19.99
CA SER A 174 16.81 -14.21 -18.93
C SER A 174 18.17 -14.84 -19.23
N GLN A 175 18.39 -15.26 -20.49
CA GLN A 175 19.68 -15.78 -20.92
C GLN A 175 20.79 -14.74 -20.73
N GLN A 176 20.57 -13.49 -21.17
CA GLN A 176 21.54 -12.41 -20.99
C GLN A 176 21.88 -12.20 -19.51
N ARG A 177 20.88 -12.17 -18.62
CA ARG A 177 21.09 -11.95 -17.19
C ARG A 177 21.96 -13.04 -16.57
N ILE A 178 21.64 -14.29 -16.85
CA ILE A 178 22.36 -15.44 -16.29
C ILE A 178 23.79 -15.49 -16.84
N GLN A 179 23.98 -15.28 -18.15
CA GLN A 179 25.31 -15.20 -18.76
C GLN A 179 26.16 -14.08 -18.15
N GLN A 180 25.55 -12.91 -17.91
CA GLN A 180 26.25 -11.80 -17.25
C GLN A 180 26.63 -12.15 -15.81
N LEU A 181 25.76 -12.83 -15.06
CA LEU A 181 26.07 -13.29 -13.71
C LEU A 181 27.23 -14.28 -13.68
N ILE A 182 27.27 -15.24 -14.62
CA ILE A 182 28.39 -16.19 -14.75
C ILE A 182 29.71 -15.45 -14.95
N LEU A 183 29.72 -14.44 -15.82
CA LEU A 183 30.91 -13.62 -16.10
C LEU A 183 31.31 -12.74 -14.90
N ASP A 184 30.38 -11.95 -14.36
CA ASP A 184 30.65 -10.97 -13.30
C ASP A 184 31.09 -11.62 -11.99
N ARG A 185 30.57 -12.82 -11.69
CA ARG A 185 30.86 -13.58 -10.46
C ARG A 185 31.86 -14.71 -10.66
N GLN A 186 32.42 -14.86 -11.87
CA GLN A 186 33.39 -15.92 -12.22
C GLN A 186 32.90 -17.34 -11.87
N LEU A 187 31.63 -17.65 -12.15
CA LEU A 187 31.00 -18.94 -11.83
C LEU A 187 31.36 -20.00 -12.89
N SER A 188 32.63 -20.40 -12.96
CA SER A 188 33.15 -21.32 -13.98
C SER A 188 32.52 -22.72 -13.97
N ALA A 189 31.96 -23.14 -12.84
CA ALA A 189 31.26 -24.41 -12.69
C ALA A 189 29.83 -24.40 -13.28
N LEU A 190 29.29 -23.24 -13.66
CA LEU A 190 27.93 -23.07 -14.16
C LEU A 190 27.91 -22.84 -15.68
N SER A 191 27.12 -23.64 -16.39
CA SER A 191 26.82 -23.43 -17.81
C SER A 191 25.32 -23.35 -18.05
N LEU A 192 24.88 -22.61 -19.08
CA LEU A 192 23.47 -22.36 -19.34
C LEU A 192 23.00 -23.06 -20.62
N ASN A 193 21.94 -23.85 -20.52
CA ASN A 193 21.18 -24.32 -21.67
C ASN A 193 19.82 -23.61 -21.70
N CYS A 194 19.51 -22.93 -22.80
CA CYS A 194 18.25 -22.20 -22.96
C CYS A 194 17.44 -22.80 -24.11
N SER A 195 16.17 -23.12 -23.86
CA SER A 195 15.26 -23.66 -24.86
C SER A 195 13.91 -22.94 -24.84
N ILE A 196 13.29 -22.80 -26.01
CA ILE A 196 11.93 -22.29 -26.18
C ILE A 196 11.06 -23.41 -26.73
N VAL A 197 9.95 -23.71 -26.06
CA VAL A 197 8.96 -24.71 -26.47
C VAL A 197 7.70 -24.00 -26.95
N THR A 198 7.16 -24.43 -28.08
CA THR A 198 5.87 -23.95 -28.59
C THR A 198 5.07 -25.06 -29.26
N GLN A 199 3.74 -24.99 -29.11
CA GLN A 199 2.81 -25.84 -29.85
C GLN A 199 2.69 -25.43 -31.33
N ASP A 200 3.05 -24.19 -31.65
CA ASP A 200 2.97 -23.66 -33.02
C ASP A 200 4.12 -24.17 -33.90
N SER A 201 3.87 -24.23 -35.21
CA SER A 201 4.89 -24.56 -36.21
C SER A 201 5.90 -23.42 -36.46
N VAL A 202 5.60 -22.22 -35.96
CA VAL A 202 6.43 -21.02 -36.12
C VAL A 202 6.52 -20.23 -34.82
N ILE A 203 7.65 -19.55 -34.60
CA ILE A 203 7.76 -18.53 -33.56
C ILE A 203 7.06 -17.25 -34.01
N LEU A 204 6.62 -16.43 -33.06
CA LEU A 204 6.00 -15.12 -33.31
C LEU A 204 4.88 -15.21 -34.38
N ALA A 205 3.95 -16.17 -34.21
CA ALA A 205 2.90 -16.45 -35.19
C ALA A 205 2.12 -15.18 -35.62
N GLY A 206 1.91 -14.23 -34.71
CA GLY A 206 1.27 -12.93 -34.97
C GLY A 206 2.13 -11.85 -35.65
N HIS A 207 3.37 -12.14 -36.07
CA HIS A 207 4.27 -11.19 -36.72
C HIS A 207 4.62 -11.61 -38.16
N ASN A 208 5.10 -10.68 -38.98
CA ASN A 208 5.46 -10.95 -40.38
C ASN A 208 6.72 -11.84 -40.50
N THR A 209 6.94 -12.37 -41.71
CA THR A 209 8.07 -13.26 -42.05
C THR A 209 9.44 -12.62 -41.78
N GLY A 210 9.60 -11.31 -42.03
CA GLY A 210 10.84 -10.59 -41.78
C GLY A 210 11.24 -10.57 -40.30
N VAL A 211 10.27 -10.29 -39.41
CA VAL A 211 10.50 -10.35 -37.95
C VAL A 211 10.83 -11.77 -37.52
N ARG A 212 10.11 -12.78 -38.02
CA ARG A 212 10.39 -14.20 -37.71
C ARG A 212 11.78 -14.62 -38.14
N ALA A 213 12.22 -14.23 -39.33
CA ALA A 213 13.55 -14.56 -39.85
C ALA A 213 14.66 -13.92 -39.00
N ARG A 214 14.50 -12.65 -38.61
CA ARG A 214 15.45 -11.96 -37.73
C ARG A 214 15.57 -12.63 -36.36
N PHE A 215 14.45 -12.95 -35.71
CA PHE A 215 14.49 -13.65 -34.42
C PHE A 215 15.00 -15.08 -34.53
N SER A 216 14.70 -15.79 -35.61
CA SER A 216 15.28 -17.13 -35.83
C SER A 216 16.79 -17.07 -35.91
N ARG A 217 17.35 -16.05 -36.61
CA ARG A 217 18.79 -15.81 -36.64
C ARG A 217 19.34 -15.48 -35.25
N ILE A 218 18.74 -14.53 -34.54
CA ILE A 218 19.18 -14.12 -33.19
C ILE A 218 19.17 -15.31 -32.21
N LEU A 219 18.13 -16.15 -32.24
CA LEU A 219 18.04 -17.32 -31.36
C LEU A 219 19.13 -18.34 -31.70
N ASN A 220 19.39 -18.58 -32.99
CA ASN A 220 20.48 -19.46 -33.43
C ASN A 220 21.86 -18.90 -33.04
N ASP A 221 22.12 -17.61 -33.27
CA ASP A 221 23.39 -16.94 -32.93
C ASP A 221 23.65 -16.95 -31.41
N ARG A 222 22.61 -17.13 -30.59
CA ARG A 222 22.68 -17.21 -29.12
C ARG A 222 22.54 -18.63 -28.57
N ASP A 223 22.60 -19.65 -29.42
CA ASP A 223 22.43 -21.07 -29.04
C ASP A 223 21.15 -21.36 -28.25
N ILE A 224 20.06 -20.63 -28.53
CA ILE A 224 18.75 -20.89 -27.93
C ILE A 224 17.99 -21.89 -28.81
N ARG A 225 17.76 -23.09 -28.29
CA ARG A 225 17.07 -24.16 -29.03
C ARG A 225 15.57 -23.88 -29.09
N VAL A 226 14.99 -23.86 -30.29
CA VAL A 226 13.53 -23.74 -30.47
C VAL A 226 12.90 -25.10 -30.81
N ILE A 227 12.02 -25.58 -29.93
CA ILE A 227 11.28 -26.82 -30.06
C ILE A 227 9.84 -26.48 -30.45
N LYS A 228 9.46 -26.82 -31.68
CA LYS A 228 8.17 -26.50 -32.30
C LYS A 228 7.24 -27.70 -32.30
N ASN A 229 5.94 -27.48 -32.53
CA ASN A 229 4.93 -28.53 -32.57
C ASN A 229 4.99 -29.46 -31.32
N ARG A 230 5.18 -28.85 -30.15
CA ARG A 230 5.21 -29.54 -28.86
C ARG A 230 4.32 -28.81 -27.87
N LYS A 231 3.22 -29.46 -27.50
CA LYS A 231 2.27 -28.98 -26.50
C LYS A 231 2.65 -29.57 -25.14
N VAL A 232 2.87 -28.67 -24.17
CA VAL A 232 3.19 -29.04 -22.78
C VAL A 232 1.90 -29.41 -22.05
N THR A 233 1.89 -30.56 -21.37
CA THR A 233 0.73 -31.10 -20.64
C THR A 233 0.93 -31.12 -19.13
N ALA A 234 2.16 -31.23 -18.66
CA ALA A 234 2.51 -31.14 -17.25
C ALA A 234 3.91 -30.55 -17.04
N ILE A 235 4.11 -29.92 -15.88
CA ILE A 235 5.40 -29.42 -15.39
C ILE A 235 5.61 -29.98 -13.99
N ASP A 236 6.74 -30.66 -13.78
CA ASP A 236 7.20 -31.16 -12.49
C ASP A 236 8.41 -30.33 -12.02
N GLU A 237 8.93 -30.62 -10.83
CA GLU A 237 10.05 -29.86 -10.23
C GLU A 237 11.30 -29.76 -11.13
N ARG A 238 11.60 -30.80 -11.93
CA ARG A 238 12.79 -30.86 -12.79
C ARG A 238 12.52 -31.27 -14.24
N SER A 239 11.26 -31.29 -14.67
CA SER A 239 10.92 -31.73 -16.04
C SER A 239 9.62 -31.15 -16.56
N ILE A 240 9.51 -31.09 -17.88
CA ILE A 240 8.27 -30.83 -18.60
C ILE A 240 7.85 -32.09 -19.37
N SER A 241 6.55 -32.35 -19.40
CA SER A 241 5.92 -33.44 -20.15
C SER A 241 5.13 -32.90 -21.35
N PHE A 242 5.16 -33.61 -22.47
CA PHE A 242 4.44 -33.26 -23.69
C PHE A 242 3.27 -34.21 -23.98
N GLU A 243 2.37 -33.81 -24.89
CA GLU A 243 1.14 -34.54 -25.24
C GLU A 243 1.37 -35.98 -25.76
N HIS A 244 2.53 -36.26 -26.35
CA HIS A 244 2.88 -37.60 -26.86
C HIS A 244 3.77 -38.41 -25.91
N GLY A 245 3.84 -38.02 -24.63
CA GLY A 245 4.49 -38.78 -23.56
C GLY A 245 6.01 -38.55 -23.44
N ASP A 246 6.65 -37.84 -24.37
CA ASP A 246 8.04 -37.43 -24.23
C ASP A 246 8.22 -36.40 -23.10
N ARG A 247 9.40 -36.43 -22.47
CA ARG A 247 9.79 -35.54 -21.37
C ARG A 247 11.10 -34.82 -21.65
N MET A 248 11.23 -33.61 -21.12
CA MET A 248 12.45 -32.81 -21.20
C MET A 248 12.82 -32.30 -19.80
N GLN A 249 14.10 -32.40 -19.43
CA GLN A 249 14.59 -31.86 -18.16
C GLN A 249 14.64 -30.33 -18.20
N ALA A 250 14.26 -29.70 -17.10
CA ALA A 250 14.27 -28.25 -16.93
C ALA A 250 14.50 -27.91 -15.44
N ASP A 251 15.48 -27.05 -15.15
CA ASP A 251 15.72 -26.54 -13.79
C ASP A 251 14.88 -25.29 -13.50
N LEU A 252 14.51 -24.56 -14.56
CA LEU A 252 13.59 -23.45 -14.49
C LEU A 252 12.68 -23.42 -15.71
N VAL A 253 11.38 -23.38 -15.48
CA VAL A 253 10.39 -23.18 -16.53
C VAL A 253 9.76 -21.79 -16.41
N ILE A 254 9.89 -20.96 -17.43
CA ILE A 254 9.15 -19.70 -17.56
C ILE A 254 7.94 -19.94 -18.47
N TYR A 255 6.74 -19.77 -17.92
CA TYR A 255 5.49 -20.06 -18.61
C TYR A 255 4.81 -18.77 -19.12
N VAL A 256 4.71 -18.64 -20.45
CA VAL A 256 4.31 -17.42 -21.17
C VAL A 256 3.21 -17.73 -22.20
N THR A 257 2.14 -18.38 -21.76
CA THR A 257 1.03 -18.80 -22.65
C THR A 257 -0.22 -17.92 -22.48
N HIS A 258 -1.35 -18.35 -23.04
CA HIS A 258 -2.57 -17.55 -23.15
C HIS A 258 -3.10 -17.07 -21.80
N ALA A 259 -3.50 -15.80 -21.78
CA ALA A 259 -4.07 -15.17 -20.60
C ALA A 259 -5.57 -15.47 -20.52
N GLN A 260 -6.08 -15.66 -19.31
CA GLN A 260 -7.50 -15.79 -18.99
C GLN A 260 -7.91 -14.63 -18.07
N ALA A 261 -9.19 -14.30 -18.01
CA ALA A 261 -9.68 -13.42 -16.96
C ALA A 261 -9.78 -14.15 -15.61
N PRO A 262 -9.72 -13.41 -14.48
CA PRO A 262 -10.18 -13.91 -13.20
C PRO A 262 -11.65 -14.38 -13.27
N ALA A 263 -12.06 -15.29 -12.39
CA ALA A 263 -13.42 -15.84 -12.38
C ALA A 263 -14.49 -14.88 -11.84
N TRP A 264 -14.10 -13.98 -10.92
CA TRP A 264 -15.06 -13.14 -10.20
C TRP A 264 -15.90 -12.19 -11.06
N PRO A 265 -15.44 -11.61 -12.19
CA PRO A 265 -16.28 -10.74 -13.02
C PRO A 265 -17.50 -11.47 -13.57
N ALA A 266 -17.32 -12.71 -14.05
CA ALA A 266 -18.40 -13.56 -14.51
C ALA A 266 -19.33 -13.95 -13.36
N ALA A 267 -18.77 -14.33 -12.20
CA ALA A 267 -19.54 -14.64 -10.99
C ALA A 267 -20.33 -13.44 -10.45
N SER A 268 -19.89 -12.22 -10.75
CA SER A 268 -20.56 -10.95 -10.41
C SER A 268 -21.66 -10.56 -11.41
N GLY A 269 -22.01 -11.45 -12.34
CA GLY A 269 -23.08 -11.21 -13.32
C GLY A 269 -22.71 -10.30 -14.49
N LEU A 270 -21.43 -9.95 -14.67
CA LEU A 270 -21.00 -9.19 -15.85
C LEU A 270 -21.01 -10.10 -17.09
N ALA A 271 -21.47 -9.55 -18.22
CA ALA A 271 -21.31 -10.21 -19.51
C ALA A 271 -19.81 -10.39 -19.83
N VAL A 272 -19.40 -11.64 -20.08
CA VAL A 272 -18.02 -12.02 -20.40
C VAL A 272 -17.94 -12.84 -21.69
N ASP A 273 -16.79 -12.86 -22.36
CA ASP A 273 -16.51 -13.79 -23.45
C ASP A 273 -16.19 -15.20 -22.94
N ASP A 274 -15.96 -16.14 -23.87
CA ASP A 274 -15.63 -17.54 -23.54
C ASP A 274 -14.36 -17.71 -22.69
N GLN A 275 -13.52 -16.68 -22.60
CA GLN A 275 -12.29 -16.64 -21.81
C GLN A 275 -12.45 -15.87 -20.49
N GLY A 276 -13.68 -15.43 -20.19
CA GLY A 276 -14.05 -14.70 -18.98
C GLY A 276 -13.77 -13.19 -19.04
N PHE A 277 -13.32 -12.64 -20.17
CA PHE A 277 -13.04 -11.21 -20.29
C PHE A 277 -14.34 -10.41 -20.41
N ILE A 278 -14.43 -9.28 -19.72
CA ILE A 278 -15.64 -8.45 -19.64
C ILE A 278 -15.97 -7.87 -21.02
N GLN A 279 -17.13 -8.19 -21.56
CA GLN A 279 -17.59 -7.66 -22.85
C GLN A 279 -17.94 -6.17 -22.72
N VAL A 280 -17.25 -5.33 -23.49
CA VAL A 280 -17.47 -3.88 -23.51
C VAL A 280 -17.91 -3.39 -24.88
N ASN A 281 -18.69 -2.32 -24.90
CA ASN A 281 -19.06 -1.62 -26.12
C ASN A 281 -17.92 -0.69 -26.62
N GLU A 282 -18.16 0.04 -27.71
CA GLU A 282 -17.17 0.98 -28.27
C GLU A 282 -16.86 2.18 -27.37
N TYR A 283 -17.55 2.36 -26.25
CA TYR A 283 -17.32 3.40 -25.26
C TYR A 283 -16.51 2.91 -24.04
N LEU A 284 -16.06 1.65 -24.05
CA LEU A 284 -15.36 0.96 -22.95
C LEU A 284 -16.25 0.66 -21.74
N GLN A 285 -17.56 0.76 -21.92
CA GLN A 285 -18.60 0.47 -20.93
C GLN A 285 -19.02 -0.98 -21.07
N SER A 286 -19.30 -1.66 -19.97
CA SER A 286 -19.84 -3.02 -19.94
C SER A 286 -21.12 -3.09 -20.78
N THR A 287 -21.29 -4.21 -21.48
CA THR A 287 -22.50 -4.49 -22.27
C THR A 287 -23.70 -4.94 -21.42
N SER A 288 -23.45 -5.27 -20.15
CA SER A 288 -24.48 -5.73 -19.21
C SER A 288 -24.93 -4.65 -18.22
N HIS A 289 -24.07 -3.67 -17.92
CA HIS A 289 -24.29 -2.69 -16.85
C HIS A 289 -23.65 -1.34 -17.19
N ASP A 290 -24.48 -0.31 -17.33
CA ASP A 290 -24.07 1.01 -17.84
C ASP A 290 -23.18 1.79 -16.85
N ASN A 291 -23.23 1.45 -15.56
CA ASN A 291 -22.39 2.04 -14.50
C ASN A 291 -21.01 1.36 -14.36
N VAL A 292 -20.71 0.34 -15.16
CA VAL A 292 -19.44 -0.42 -15.09
C VAL A 292 -18.64 -0.22 -16.38
N PHE A 293 -17.37 0.14 -16.23
CA PHE A 293 -16.40 0.23 -17.33
C PHE A 293 -15.33 -0.84 -17.17
N ALA A 294 -14.76 -1.31 -18.29
CA ALA A 294 -13.60 -2.21 -18.26
C ALA A 294 -12.60 -1.85 -19.36
N VAL A 295 -11.32 -1.89 -19.01
CA VAL A 295 -10.21 -1.51 -19.90
C VAL A 295 -8.97 -2.38 -19.67
N GLY A 296 -8.03 -2.31 -20.59
CA GLY A 296 -6.82 -3.11 -20.57
C GLY A 296 -7.10 -4.57 -20.95
N ASP A 297 -6.31 -5.48 -20.39
CA ASP A 297 -6.40 -6.89 -20.74
C ASP A 297 -7.73 -7.52 -20.29
N ILE A 298 -8.38 -7.00 -19.24
CA ILE A 298 -9.64 -7.56 -18.72
C ILE A 298 -10.83 -7.37 -19.67
N ALA A 299 -10.75 -6.41 -20.61
CA ALA A 299 -11.87 -6.02 -21.46
C ALA A 299 -11.86 -6.71 -22.84
N ALA A 300 -12.98 -7.34 -23.22
CA ALA A 300 -13.25 -7.85 -24.56
C ALA A 300 -13.93 -6.76 -25.41
N LEU A 301 -13.16 -6.16 -26.32
CA LEU A 301 -13.67 -5.15 -27.27
C LEU A 301 -14.48 -5.81 -28.41
N PRO A 302 -15.44 -5.10 -29.02
CA PRO A 302 -16.24 -5.64 -30.13
C PRO A 302 -15.38 -6.04 -31.35
N GLN A 303 -14.30 -5.30 -31.57
CA GLN A 303 -13.28 -5.65 -32.56
C GLN A 303 -12.11 -6.37 -31.89
N ARG A 304 -11.68 -7.51 -32.47
CA ARG A 304 -10.56 -8.28 -31.97
C ARG A 304 -9.28 -7.43 -31.93
N CYS A 305 -8.80 -7.18 -30.73
CA CYS A 305 -7.58 -6.39 -30.48
C CYS A 305 -6.60 -7.23 -29.66
N PRO A 306 -5.28 -7.17 -29.96
CA PRO A 306 -4.29 -7.82 -29.11
C PRO A 306 -4.36 -7.28 -27.67
N LYS A 307 -4.33 -8.19 -26.71
CA LYS A 307 -4.22 -7.87 -25.27
C LYS A 307 -2.78 -7.44 -24.97
N SER A 308 -2.50 -6.15 -25.14
CA SER A 308 -1.16 -5.59 -24.91
C SER A 308 -1.21 -4.18 -24.32
N GLY A 309 -0.16 -3.82 -23.59
CA GLY A 309 -0.03 -2.52 -22.92
C GLY A 309 -0.20 -1.32 -23.88
N VAL A 310 0.19 -1.47 -25.15
CA VAL A 310 0.07 -0.38 -26.14
C VAL A 310 -1.39 0.01 -26.39
N TYR A 311 -2.30 -0.97 -26.46
CA TYR A 311 -3.73 -0.70 -26.64
C TYR A 311 -4.35 -0.18 -25.34
N ALA A 312 -3.98 -0.76 -24.19
CA ALA A 312 -4.43 -0.31 -22.87
C ALA A 312 -4.09 1.16 -22.60
N VAL A 313 -2.86 1.59 -22.91
CA VAL A 313 -2.43 2.99 -22.76
C VAL A 313 -3.28 3.95 -23.60
N LYS A 314 -3.71 3.53 -24.80
CA LYS A 314 -4.54 4.35 -25.68
C LYS A 314 -5.99 4.44 -25.21
N GLN A 315 -6.52 3.42 -24.53
CA GLN A 315 -7.84 3.46 -23.92
C GLN A 315 -7.93 4.53 -22.82
N GLY A 316 -6.87 4.71 -22.03
CA GLY A 316 -6.88 5.58 -20.85
C GLY A 316 -7.37 7.02 -21.09
N LYS A 317 -7.00 7.65 -22.22
CA LYS A 317 -7.47 9.02 -22.55
C LYS A 317 -8.98 9.07 -22.80
N ILE A 318 -9.52 8.06 -23.50
CA ILE A 318 -10.95 8.00 -23.80
C ILE A 318 -11.72 7.59 -22.54
N LEU A 319 -11.20 6.62 -21.77
CA LEU A 319 -11.78 6.23 -20.49
C LEU A 319 -11.91 7.44 -19.55
N ALA A 320 -10.84 8.20 -19.31
CA ALA A 320 -10.88 9.36 -18.42
C ALA A 320 -11.95 10.38 -18.85
N ARG A 321 -12.14 10.55 -20.16
CA ARG A 321 -13.20 11.42 -20.69
C ARG A 321 -14.58 10.81 -20.49
N ASN A 322 -14.76 9.52 -20.77
CA ASN A 322 -16.05 8.84 -20.67
C ASN A 322 -16.51 8.70 -19.23
N LEU A 323 -15.62 8.45 -18.27
CA LEU A 323 -15.98 8.43 -16.84
C LEU A 323 -16.49 9.80 -16.37
N ILE A 324 -15.85 10.89 -16.80
CA ILE A 324 -16.33 12.25 -16.50
C ILE A 324 -17.68 12.52 -17.19
N LEU A 325 -17.84 12.12 -18.46
CA LEU A 325 -19.10 12.29 -19.19
C LEU A 325 -20.24 11.48 -18.55
N ALA A 326 -19.99 10.22 -18.20
CA ALA A 326 -20.92 9.35 -17.51
C ALA A 326 -21.32 9.93 -16.14
N ALA A 327 -20.37 10.48 -15.38
CA ALA A 327 -20.67 11.11 -14.10
C ALA A 327 -21.65 12.30 -14.25
N HIS A 328 -21.60 12.99 -15.40
CA HIS A 328 -22.49 14.10 -15.74
C HIS A 328 -23.71 13.68 -16.59
N ASP A 329 -23.94 12.38 -16.77
CA ASP A 329 -25.04 11.85 -17.59
C ASP A 329 -25.02 12.40 -19.04
N LYS A 330 -23.81 12.62 -19.58
CA LYS A 330 -23.57 13.15 -20.93
C LYS A 330 -23.21 12.04 -21.93
N PRO A 331 -23.51 12.20 -23.23
CA PRO A 331 -23.18 11.22 -24.25
C PRO A 331 -21.68 10.86 -24.31
N LEU A 332 -21.38 9.56 -24.28
CA LEU A 332 -20.02 9.02 -24.26
C LEU A 332 -19.30 9.18 -25.62
N LYS A 333 -17.97 9.08 -25.61
CA LYS A 333 -17.13 9.13 -26.81
C LYS A 333 -16.62 7.75 -27.21
N LYS A 334 -16.76 7.43 -28.50
CA LYS A 334 -16.30 6.17 -29.10
C LYS A 334 -14.77 6.06 -29.02
N TYR A 335 -14.28 4.90 -28.59
CA TYR A 335 -12.89 4.48 -28.67
C TYR A 335 -12.67 3.74 -29.99
N LYS A 336 -11.68 4.20 -30.77
CA LYS A 336 -11.24 3.54 -32.00
C LYS A 336 -9.82 2.99 -31.80
N PRO A 337 -9.64 1.66 -31.69
CA PRO A 337 -8.33 1.06 -31.61
C PRO A 337 -7.49 1.37 -32.85
N GLN A 338 -6.20 1.59 -32.66
CA GLN A 338 -5.26 1.79 -33.76
C GLN A 338 -5.13 0.52 -34.61
N ARG A 339 -5.11 0.64 -35.94
CA ARG A 339 -4.96 -0.51 -36.85
C ARG A 339 -3.55 -1.11 -36.85
N HIS A 340 -2.54 -0.26 -36.65
CA HIS A 340 -1.14 -0.67 -36.63
C HIS A 340 -0.47 -0.08 -35.40
N ALA A 341 0.25 -0.91 -34.66
CA ALA A 341 1.10 -0.50 -33.55
C ALA A 341 2.56 -0.78 -33.93
N LEU A 342 3.46 0.13 -33.58
CA LEU A 342 4.89 -0.15 -33.61
C LEU A 342 5.19 -1.14 -32.46
N SER A 343 5.70 -2.32 -32.80
CA SER A 343 6.21 -3.30 -31.83
C SER A 343 7.73 -3.19 -31.79
N LEU A 344 8.30 -3.00 -30.60
CA LEU A 344 9.74 -2.99 -30.36
C LEU A 344 10.04 -4.11 -29.36
N ILE A 345 10.64 -5.20 -29.84
CA ILE A 345 10.96 -6.37 -29.03
C ILE A 345 12.47 -6.36 -28.77
N GLY A 346 12.86 -6.28 -27.50
CA GLY A 346 14.26 -6.31 -27.08
C GLY A 346 14.91 -7.68 -27.31
N THR A 347 16.24 -7.69 -27.41
CA THR A 347 17.03 -8.92 -27.58
C THR A 347 17.92 -9.23 -26.37
N GLY A 348 17.67 -8.59 -25.24
CA GLY A 348 18.42 -8.75 -23.99
C GLY A 348 19.74 -7.98 -23.94
N ASP A 349 20.43 -7.78 -25.07
CA ASP A 349 21.79 -7.20 -25.18
C ASP A 349 21.80 -5.72 -25.62
N LYS A 350 20.80 -4.94 -25.21
CA LYS A 350 20.59 -3.53 -25.64
C LYS A 350 20.48 -3.37 -27.17
N ASN A 351 19.92 -4.38 -27.83
CA ASN A 351 19.45 -4.38 -29.21
C ASN A 351 17.93 -4.60 -29.24
N ALA A 352 17.28 -4.28 -30.36
CA ALA A 352 15.86 -4.52 -30.54
C ALA A 352 15.51 -4.79 -32.01
N VAL A 353 14.39 -5.49 -32.21
CA VAL A 353 13.76 -5.71 -33.52
C VAL A 353 12.42 -4.97 -33.55
N ALA A 354 12.20 -4.19 -34.59
CA ALA A 354 10.96 -3.47 -34.83
C ALA A 354 10.04 -4.23 -35.79
N ALA A 355 8.74 -4.16 -35.52
CA ALA A 355 7.69 -4.57 -36.43
C ALA A 355 6.72 -3.40 -36.66
N TYR A 356 6.55 -2.97 -37.91
CA TYR A 356 5.61 -1.89 -38.25
C TYR A 356 5.11 -2.01 -39.69
N ARG A 357 3.79 -1.97 -39.89
CA ARG A 357 3.12 -2.00 -41.22
C ARG A 357 3.69 -3.04 -42.20
N GLY A 358 3.97 -4.25 -41.71
CA GLY A 358 4.52 -5.34 -42.52
C GLY A 358 6.04 -5.31 -42.71
N GLY A 359 6.73 -4.22 -42.36
CA GLY A 359 8.20 -4.12 -42.36
C GLY A 359 8.85 -4.66 -41.09
N SER A 360 10.17 -4.88 -41.15
CA SER A 360 11.00 -5.25 -40.01
C SER A 360 12.39 -4.60 -40.07
N ALA A 361 12.88 -4.13 -38.92
CA ALA A 361 14.22 -3.56 -38.77
C ALA A 361 14.88 -4.08 -37.49
N GLN A 362 16.21 -4.06 -37.40
CA GLN A 362 16.98 -4.51 -36.23
C GLN A 362 18.14 -3.55 -35.98
N GLY A 363 18.45 -3.28 -34.72
CA GLY A 363 19.67 -2.58 -34.33
C GLY A 363 19.60 -1.87 -32.98
N ARG A 364 20.75 -1.37 -32.52
CA ARG A 364 20.90 -0.64 -31.25
C ARG A 364 20.09 0.65 -31.17
N TRP A 365 19.95 1.36 -32.30
CA TRP A 365 19.17 2.60 -32.36
C TRP A 365 17.67 2.36 -32.07
N LEU A 366 17.14 1.17 -32.38
CA LEU A 366 15.77 0.77 -32.03
C LEU A 366 15.63 0.51 -30.54
N TRP A 367 16.65 -0.07 -29.91
CA TRP A 367 16.67 -0.21 -28.45
C TRP A 367 16.68 1.15 -27.76
N TRP A 368 17.49 2.10 -28.25
CA TRP A 368 17.47 3.47 -27.74
C TRP A 368 16.10 4.14 -27.90
N LEU A 369 15.45 3.95 -29.06
CA LEU A 369 14.09 4.44 -29.28
C LEU A 369 13.10 3.82 -28.28
N LYS A 370 13.17 2.49 -28.08
CA LYS A 370 12.34 1.77 -27.09
C LYS A 370 12.56 2.33 -25.69
N GLN A 371 13.82 2.42 -25.25
CA GLN A 371 14.19 2.96 -23.95
C GLN A 371 13.65 4.38 -23.76
N LYS A 372 13.78 5.25 -24.77
CA LYS A 372 13.22 6.61 -24.70
C LYS A 372 11.70 6.64 -24.56
N ILE A 373 10.98 5.81 -25.32
CA ILE A 373 9.52 5.71 -25.23
C ILE A 373 9.10 5.26 -23.83
N ASP A 374 9.77 4.22 -23.33
CA ASP A 374 9.45 3.58 -22.06
C ASP A 374 9.79 4.48 -20.85
N GLN A 375 10.99 5.08 -20.82
CA GLN A 375 11.38 6.04 -19.78
C GLN A 375 10.50 7.29 -19.81
N HIS A 376 10.13 7.78 -21.01
CA HIS A 376 9.17 8.88 -21.11
C HIS A 376 7.80 8.49 -20.54
N PHE A 377 7.35 7.26 -20.75
CA PHE A 377 6.10 6.76 -20.18
C PHE A 377 6.14 6.72 -18.65
N ILE A 378 7.21 6.19 -18.05
CA ILE A 378 7.39 6.17 -16.58
C ILE A 378 7.45 7.60 -16.02
N ALA A 379 8.31 8.45 -16.59
CA ALA A 379 8.47 9.84 -16.15
C ALA A 379 7.16 10.61 -16.22
N LYS A 380 6.32 10.35 -17.23
CA LYS A 380 5.00 10.98 -17.39
C LYS A 380 4.08 10.79 -16.16
N TYR A 381 4.22 9.71 -15.40
CA TYR A 381 3.37 9.40 -14.24
C TYR A 381 4.09 9.54 -12.88
N ASN A 382 5.43 9.38 -12.84
CA ASN A 382 6.21 9.59 -11.61
C ASN A 382 6.64 11.06 -11.39
N GLN A 383 6.76 11.86 -12.46
CA GLN A 383 7.18 13.27 -12.39
C GLN A 383 6.00 14.19 -12.73
N LEU A 384 5.05 14.28 -11.81
CA LEU A 384 3.87 15.12 -12.01
C LEU A 384 4.21 16.60 -11.79
N ARG A 385 3.98 17.41 -12.82
CA ARG A 385 4.07 18.86 -12.72
C ARG A 385 2.74 19.39 -12.19
N ARG A 386 2.73 19.86 -10.93
CA ARG A 386 1.54 20.46 -10.32
C ARG A 386 1.17 21.74 -11.10
N MET A 387 -0.04 21.81 -11.63
CA MET A 387 -0.54 23.05 -12.25
C MET A 387 -0.99 24.02 -11.15
N SER A 388 -0.80 25.32 -11.39
CA SER A 388 -1.25 26.37 -10.48
C SER A 388 -2.77 26.39 -10.36
N GLU A 389 -3.23 26.76 -9.19
CA GLU A 389 -4.63 26.86 -8.80
C GLU A 389 -5.44 27.69 -9.80
N LYS A 390 -6.59 27.16 -10.21
CA LYS A 390 -7.69 27.98 -10.72
C LYS A 390 -8.75 28.02 -9.64
N GLU A 391 -9.28 29.21 -9.37
CA GLU A 391 -10.42 29.41 -8.48
C GLU A 391 -11.57 28.49 -8.90
N THR A 392 -12.04 27.67 -7.95
CA THR A 392 -13.16 26.75 -8.11
C THR A 392 -14.46 27.53 -8.25
N SER A 393 -15.09 27.43 -9.42
CA SER A 393 -16.48 27.84 -9.63
C SER A 393 -17.36 26.65 -9.28
N TYR A 394 -18.26 26.83 -8.30
CA TYR A 394 -19.34 25.89 -8.00
C TYR A 394 -20.11 25.57 -9.28
N ASN A 395 -19.97 24.36 -9.81
CA ASN A 395 -20.65 23.94 -11.03
C ASN A 395 -21.62 22.80 -10.71
N ASN A 396 -22.91 23.12 -10.57
CA ASN A 396 -24.02 22.23 -10.21
C ASN A 396 -24.38 21.17 -11.29
N GLN A 397 -23.44 20.77 -12.15
CA GLN A 397 -23.74 19.88 -13.28
C GLN A 397 -23.80 18.39 -12.93
N LEU A 398 -23.29 17.95 -11.78
CA LEU A 398 -23.32 16.54 -11.34
C LEU A 398 -24.54 16.17 -10.50
N ALA A 399 -25.19 17.15 -9.88
CA ALA A 399 -26.35 16.92 -9.03
C ALA A 399 -27.59 16.73 -9.92
N ASP A 400 -28.22 15.55 -9.81
CA ASP A 400 -29.60 15.34 -10.27
C ASP A 400 -30.58 16.23 -9.46
N GLU A 401 -31.83 16.31 -9.88
CA GLU A 401 -32.82 17.21 -9.26
C GLU A 401 -33.04 16.92 -7.78
N ALA A 402 -33.03 15.64 -7.38
CA ALA A 402 -33.12 15.22 -5.99
C ALA A 402 -31.87 15.60 -5.18
N ALA A 403 -30.67 15.39 -5.72
CA ALA A 403 -29.41 15.77 -5.13
C ALA A 403 -29.29 17.30 -5.02
N ARG A 404 -29.83 18.08 -5.97
CA ARG A 404 -29.89 19.54 -5.88
C ARG A 404 -30.79 20.01 -4.74
N GLN A 405 -31.94 19.37 -4.54
CA GLN A 405 -32.81 19.67 -3.40
C GLN A 405 -32.15 19.29 -2.07
N GLU A 406 -31.50 18.12 -2.00
CA GLU A 406 -30.71 17.66 -0.85
C GLU A 406 -29.56 18.64 -0.56
N LEU A 407 -28.79 19.04 -1.58
CA LEU A 407 -27.68 20.00 -1.49
C LEU A 407 -28.14 21.41 -1.11
N ALA A 408 -29.28 21.87 -1.62
CA ALA A 408 -29.85 23.16 -1.27
C ALA A 408 -30.34 23.19 0.18
N ALA A 409 -30.92 22.11 0.69
CA ALA A 409 -31.19 21.96 2.13
C ALA A 409 -29.88 21.95 2.96
N LEU A 410 -28.81 21.34 2.42
CA LEU A 410 -27.48 21.27 3.05
C LEU A 410 -26.68 22.58 2.99
N THR A 411 -27.06 23.57 2.18
CA THR A 411 -26.37 24.89 2.12
C THR A 411 -26.54 25.72 3.40
N MET A 412 -27.56 25.45 4.23
CA MET A 412 -27.70 26.00 5.58
C MET A 412 -27.17 24.98 6.59
N ARG A 413 -25.88 25.05 6.93
CA ARG A 413 -25.30 24.22 7.99
C ARG A 413 -25.27 24.96 9.32
N CYS A 414 -26.07 24.47 10.26
CA CYS A 414 -26.09 24.99 11.62
C CYS A 414 -24.82 24.57 12.38
N GLY A 415 -24.31 25.46 13.23
CA GLY A 415 -23.31 25.11 14.24
C GLY A 415 -23.94 24.45 15.48
N GLY A 416 -23.11 24.13 16.48
CA GLY A 416 -23.57 23.52 17.73
C GLY A 416 -24.20 22.15 17.53
N CYS A 417 -25.26 21.82 18.29
CA CYS A 417 -25.96 20.53 18.15
C CYS A 417 -26.56 20.31 16.74
N GLY A 418 -26.81 21.39 15.99
CA GLY A 418 -27.30 21.32 14.61
C GLY A 418 -26.28 20.81 13.60
N ALA A 419 -25.01 20.65 13.99
CA ALA A 419 -23.97 20.05 13.15
C ALA A 419 -23.95 18.51 13.23
N LYS A 420 -24.82 17.88 14.02
CA LYS A 420 -24.84 16.43 14.23
C LYS A 420 -25.27 15.69 12.95
N VAL A 421 -24.63 14.55 12.68
CA VAL A 421 -25.08 13.61 11.63
C VAL A 421 -26.53 13.21 11.90
N GLY A 422 -27.37 13.22 10.87
CA GLY A 422 -28.80 12.90 10.98
C GLY A 422 -29.08 11.59 11.71
N SER A 423 -30.14 11.55 12.52
CA SER A 423 -30.47 10.41 13.38
C SER A 423 -30.74 9.12 12.59
N SER A 424 -31.39 9.22 11.43
CA SER A 424 -31.65 8.10 10.52
C SER A 424 -30.36 7.46 10.01
N VAL A 425 -29.39 8.28 9.58
CA VAL A 425 -28.06 7.86 9.14
C VAL A 425 -27.35 7.14 10.28
N LEU A 426 -27.29 7.77 11.44
CA LEU A 426 -26.59 7.24 12.59
C LEU A 426 -27.16 5.87 13.00
N GLN A 427 -28.50 5.73 13.08
CA GLN A 427 -29.15 4.46 13.40
C GLN A 427 -28.83 3.35 12.39
N ARG A 428 -28.80 3.65 11.08
CA ARG A 428 -28.44 2.66 10.06
C ARG A 428 -26.99 2.23 10.17
N VAL A 429 -26.06 3.15 10.46
CA VAL A 429 -24.66 2.80 10.73
C VAL A 429 -24.55 1.93 11.98
N MET A 430 -25.18 2.31 13.08
CA MET A 430 -25.10 1.55 14.34
C MET A 430 -25.58 0.11 14.19
N ARG A 431 -26.66 -0.14 13.42
CA ARG A 431 -27.16 -1.49 13.15
C ARG A 431 -26.20 -2.37 12.35
N LYS A 432 -25.33 -1.78 11.52
CA LYS A 432 -24.35 -2.50 10.70
C LYS A 432 -23.07 -2.83 11.48
N LEU A 433 -22.77 -2.10 12.56
CA LEU A 433 -21.53 -2.27 13.31
C LEU A 433 -21.58 -3.51 14.21
N PRO A 434 -20.47 -4.24 14.35
CA PRO A 434 -20.40 -5.33 15.31
C PRO A 434 -20.67 -4.81 16.73
N SER A 435 -21.30 -5.63 17.56
CA SER A 435 -21.49 -5.40 18.99
C SER A 435 -20.51 -6.24 19.79
N THR A 436 -19.70 -5.60 20.65
CA THR A 436 -18.96 -6.30 21.70
C THR A 436 -19.77 -6.19 22.98
N ALA A 437 -20.44 -7.28 23.36
CA ALA A 437 -21.17 -7.32 24.63
C ALA A 437 -20.20 -7.46 25.80
N ARG A 438 -20.46 -6.73 26.88
CA ARG A 438 -19.73 -6.85 28.15
C ARG A 438 -20.69 -6.69 29.32
N ASP A 439 -20.58 -7.57 30.31
CA ASP A 439 -21.44 -7.57 31.49
C ASP A 439 -21.16 -6.40 32.45
N ASP A 440 -19.96 -5.80 32.33
CA ASP A 440 -19.53 -4.65 33.12
C ASP A 440 -19.89 -3.29 32.48
N VAL A 441 -20.65 -3.29 31.38
CA VAL A 441 -21.27 -2.12 30.77
C VAL A 441 -22.77 -2.15 31.06
N LEU A 442 -23.23 -1.33 32.00
CA LEU A 442 -24.62 -1.30 32.46
C LEU A 442 -25.54 -0.52 31.52
N ILE A 443 -25.03 0.59 30.98
CA ILE A 443 -25.71 1.44 29.99
C ILE A 443 -24.67 1.72 28.90
N GLY A 444 -25.03 1.45 27.66
CA GLY A 444 -24.13 1.62 26.51
C GLY A 444 -24.89 1.84 25.22
N ARG A 445 -24.33 1.36 24.12
CA ARG A 445 -24.78 1.69 22.76
C ARG A 445 -26.24 1.32 22.46
N ASP A 446 -26.73 0.22 23.06
CA ASP A 446 -28.07 -0.30 22.77
C ASP A 446 -29.15 0.33 23.68
N SER A 447 -28.75 1.21 24.61
CA SER A 447 -29.67 2.00 25.43
C SER A 447 -30.11 3.29 24.71
N SER A 448 -31.24 3.85 25.12
CA SER A 448 -31.72 5.15 24.63
C SER A 448 -31.08 6.36 25.32
N ASP A 449 -30.16 6.13 26.25
CA ASP A 449 -29.58 7.19 27.09
C ASP A 449 -28.43 7.91 26.37
N ASP A 450 -28.27 9.22 26.65
CA ASP A 450 -27.19 10.05 26.09
C ASP A 450 -25.85 9.87 26.81
N SER A 451 -25.76 8.89 27.72
CA SER A 451 -24.59 8.62 28.55
C SER A 451 -24.39 7.12 28.71
N ALA A 452 -23.16 6.72 29.02
CA ALA A 452 -22.83 5.32 29.28
C ALA A 452 -22.42 5.11 30.74
N MET A 453 -22.75 3.94 31.29
CA MET A 453 -22.48 3.57 32.68
C MET A 453 -21.69 2.27 32.71
N ILE A 454 -20.53 2.29 33.36
CA ILE A 454 -19.58 1.18 33.43
C ILE A 454 -19.25 0.84 34.89
N CYS A 455 -19.02 -0.44 35.16
CA CYS A 455 -18.57 -0.91 36.47
C CYS A 455 -17.04 -0.92 36.53
N VAL A 456 -16.47 -0.43 37.64
CA VAL A 456 -15.07 -0.64 37.99
C VAL A 456 -15.03 -1.72 39.08
N PRO A 457 -14.49 -2.93 38.79
CA PRO A 457 -14.43 -4.01 39.76
C PRO A 457 -13.63 -3.62 41.01
N THR A 458 -13.99 -4.19 42.17
CA THR A 458 -13.24 -4.00 43.41
C THR A 458 -11.78 -4.40 43.24
N GLY A 459 -10.85 -3.53 43.67
CA GLY A 459 -9.40 -3.76 43.55
C GLY A 459 -8.77 -3.27 42.25
N LYS A 460 -9.57 -2.92 41.24
CA LYS A 460 -9.09 -2.28 40.01
C LYS A 460 -9.12 -0.75 40.13
N VAL A 461 -8.25 -0.10 39.37
CA VAL A 461 -8.24 1.36 39.16
C VAL A 461 -8.61 1.63 37.71
N LEU A 462 -9.41 2.69 37.51
CA LEU A 462 -9.76 3.19 36.18
C LEU A 462 -8.58 3.99 35.60
N VAL A 463 -8.14 3.58 34.41
CA VAL A 463 -7.25 4.37 33.55
C VAL A 463 -8.11 4.98 32.46
N GLN A 464 -7.97 6.28 32.24
CA GLN A 464 -8.75 7.01 31.24
C GLN A 464 -7.84 7.88 30.39
N SER A 465 -7.97 7.78 29.08
CA SER A 465 -7.32 8.68 28.11
C SER A 465 -8.31 9.15 27.05
N MET A 466 -7.98 10.26 26.38
CA MET A 466 -8.75 10.81 25.26
C MET A 466 -7.80 11.39 24.23
N ASP A 467 -7.91 10.87 23.00
CA ASP A 467 -7.20 11.40 21.84
C ASP A 467 -8.17 11.78 20.74
N TYR A 468 -7.85 12.84 20.00
CA TYR A 468 -8.57 13.27 18.82
C TYR A 468 -7.62 13.92 17.83
N PHE A 469 -7.69 13.50 16.56
CA PHE A 469 -6.90 14.14 15.52
C PHE A 469 -7.61 14.18 14.17
N ARG A 470 -7.13 15.10 13.33
CA ARG A 470 -7.53 15.25 11.94
C ARG A 470 -7.00 14.08 11.09
N ALA A 471 -7.77 13.64 10.11
CA ALA A 471 -7.35 12.65 9.14
C ALA A 471 -6.09 13.06 8.36
N PHE A 472 -5.07 12.22 8.42
CA PHE A 472 -3.81 12.35 7.68
C PHE A 472 -3.73 11.40 6.46
N ILE A 473 -4.74 10.53 6.30
CA ILE A 473 -4.97 9.68 5.13
C ILE A 473 -6.42 9.79 4.67
N ASP A 474 -6.66 9.50 3.40
CA ASP A 474 -7.99 9.56 2.78
C ASP A 474 -8.69 8.18 2.70
N ASP A 475 -8.44 7.32 3.70
CA ASP A 475 -9.12 6.04 3.90
C ASP A 475 -9.78 6.00 5.29
N PRO A 476 -11.12 6.20 5.38
CA PRO A 476 -11.81 6.25 6.67
C PRO A 476 -11.64 4.99 7.51
N TYR A 477 -11.64 3.80 6.89
CA TYR A 477 -11.50 2.53 7.61
C TYR A 477 -10.13 2.41 8.27
N LEU A 478 -9.05 2.63 7.52
CA LEU A 478 -7.70 2.59 8.07
C LEU A 478 -7.47 3.72 9.07
N PHE A 479 -8.05 4.90 8.84
CA PHE A 479 -7.95 6.02 9.76
C PHE A 479 -8.62 5.71 11.11
N GLY A 480 -9.82 5.12 11.09
CA GLY A 480 -10.52 4.68 12.30
C GLY A 480 -9.75 3.61 13.07
N ALA A 481 -9.17 2.64 12.35
CA ALA A 481 -8.32 1.59 12.92
C ALA A 481 -7.06 2.17 13.60
N ILE A 482 -6.35 3.10 12.94
CA ILE A 482 -5.14 3.71 13.49
C ILE A 482 -5.47 4.62 14.68
N ALA A 483 -6.56 5.39 14.62
CA ALA A 483 -7.01 6.21 15.73
C ALA A 483 -7.41 5.40 16.96
N ALA A 484 -8.09 4.26 16.77
CA ALA A 484 -8.33 3.31 17.85
C ALA A 484 -7.04 2.77 18.44
N ASN A 485 -6.09 2.38 17.59
CA ASN A 485 -4.81 1.86 18.08
C ASN A 485 -3.99 2.92 18.84
N HIS A 486 -4.03 4.17 18.38
CA HIS A 486 -3.36 5.29 19.03
C HIS A 486 -3.97 5.57 20.41
N ALA A 487 -5.30 5.71 20.49
CA ALA A 487 -5.98 6.02 21.74
C ALA A 487 -5.87 4.88 22.78
N LEU A 488 -5.75 3.63 22.34
CA LEU A 488 -5.43 2.50 23.22
C LEU A 488 -3.98 2.56 23.75
N GLY A 489 -3.09 3.30 23.10
CA GLY A 489 -1.66 3.39 23.40
C GLY A 489 -1.37 3.81 24.84
N ASP A 490 -2.01 4.89 25.31
CA ASP A 490 -1.85 5.39 26.69
C ASP A 490 -2.30 4.36 27.74
N VAL A 491 -3.44 3.70 27.48
CA VAL A 491 -4.00 2.67 28.37
C VAL A 491 -3.04 1.49 28.46
N PHE A 492 -2.50 1.05 27.34
CA PHE A 492 -1.51 -0.02 27.28
C PHE A 492 -0.16 0.38 27.90
N ALA A 493 0.30 1.62 27.72
CA ALA A 493 1.52 2.12 28.35
C ALA A 493 1.44 2.13 29.89
N MET A 494 0.23 2.18 30.45
CA MET A 494 -0.03 2.02 31.89
C MET A 494 -0.23 0.56 32.34
N GLY A 495 -0.10 -0.41 31.44
CA GLY A 495 -0.32 -1.84 31.74
C GLY A 495 -1.79 -2.20 31.97
N ALA A 496 -2.73 -1.36 31.53
CA ALA A 496 -4.16 -1.55 31.74
C ALA A 496 -4.81 -2.36 30.61
N GLU A 497 -5.84 -3.12 30.96
CA GLU A 497 -6.70 -3.83 30.03
C GLU A 497 -7.82 -2.90 29.57
N ALA A 498 -8.02 -2.76 28.26
CA ALA A 498 -9.05 -1.88 27.73
C ALA A 498 -10.46 -2.44 27.99
N GLN A 499 -11.37 -1.57 28.46
CA GLN A 499 -12.72 -1.95 28.86
C GLN A 499 -13.78 -1.38 27.91
N SER A 500 -13.76 -0.06 27.70
CA SER A 500 -14.82 0.62 26.96
C SER A 500 -14.30 1.86 26.24
N VAL A 501 -14.97 2.26 25.15
CA VAL A 501 -14.63 3.47 24.41
C VAL A 501 -15.86 4.30 24.03
N LEU A 502 -15.67 5.62 23.98
CA LEU A 502 -16.62 6.58 23.42
C LEU A 502 -16.00 7.24 22.19
N ALA A 503 -16.74 7.29 21.08
CA ALA A 503 -16.26 7.86 19.82
C ALA A 503 -16.57 9.35 19.67
N LEU A 504 -15.64 10.14 19.14
CA LEU A 504 -15.87 11.49 18.66
C LEU A 504 -15.52 11.56 17.18
N ALA A 505 -16.51 11.72 16.32
CA ALA A 505 -16.34 11.70 14.86
C ALA A 505 -16.77 13.01 14.21
N THR A 506 -15.92 13.57 13.36
CA THR A 506 -16.28 14.63 12.41
C THR A 506 -16.25 14.05 11.00
N VAL A 507 -17.38 14.02 10.30
CA VAL A 507 -17.52 13.43 8.96
C VAL A 507 -17.61 14.54 7.90
N PRO A 508 -16.88 14.43 6.78
CA PRO A 508 -17.00 15.39 5.69
C PRO A 508 -18.40 15.49 5.13
N TYR A 509 -18.74 16.72 4.77
CA TYR A 509 -19.94 17.09 4.04
C TYR A 509 -20.19 16.27 2.76
N GLY A 510 -21.40 15.74 2.61
CA GLY A 510 -21.84 15.00 1.42
C GLY A 510 -23.32 14.65 1.47
N ARG A 511 -23.80 13.93 0.45
CA ARG A 511 -25.14 13.33 0.46
C ARG A 511 -25.29 12.33 1.62
N GLU A 512 -26.53 12.06 2.02
CA GLU A 512 -26.86 11.15 3.12
C GLU A 512 -26.14 9.80 2.99
N LYS A 513 -26.18 9.18 1.80
CA LYS A 513 -25.49 7.91 1.49
C LYS A 513 -23.96 7.97 1.66
N ILE A 514 -23.36 9.12 1.34
CA ILE A 514 -21.91 9.34 1.39
C ILE A 514 -21.45 9.53 2.84
N VAL A 515 -22.22 10.30 3.62
CA VAL A 515 -21.99 10.50 5.06
C VAL A 515 -22.15 9.17 5.79
N GLU A 516 -23.22 8.41 5.48
CA GLU A 516 -23.45 7.07 6.05
C GLU A 516 -22.27 6.13 5.78
N GLN A 517 -21.86 5.99 4.52
CA GLN A 517 -20.76 5.10 4.15
C GLN A 517 -19.45 5.51 4.83
N SER A 518 -19.14 6.82 4.85
CA SER A 518 -17.89 7.32 5.43
C SER A 518 -17.84 7.10 6.94
N LEU A 519 -18.96 7.32 7.64
CA LEU A 519 -19.09 7.05 9.07
C LEU A 519 -19.03 5.56 9.38
N TYR A 520 -19.68 4.72 8.56
CA TYR A 520 -19.64 3.27 8.71
C TYR A 520 -18.22 2.72 8.53
N GLU A 521 -17.50 3.11 7.47
CA GLU A 521 -16.11 2.70 7.26
C GLU A 521 -15.23 3.10 8.44
N LEU A 522 -15.35 4.36 8.90
CA LEU A 522 -14.59 4.90 10.05
C LEU A 522 -14.79 4.07 11.32
N LEU A 523 -16.04 3.87 11.71
CA LEU A 523 -16.36 3.15 12.94
C LEU A 523 -16.11 1.65 12.83
N ALA A 524 -16.30 1.05 11.65
CA ALA A 524 -15.98 -0.36 11.42
C ALA A 524 -14.47 -0.61 11.56
N GLY A 525 -13.63 0.29 11.06
CA GLY A 525 -12.17 0.22 11.26
C GLY A 525 -11.78 0.32 12.73
N ALA A 526 -12.39 1.26 13.47
CA ALA A 526 -12.17 1.39 14.90
C ALA A 526 -12.61 0.11 15.66
N CYS A 527 -13.82 -0.39 15.40
CA CYS A 527 -14.34 -1.60 16.04
C CYS A 527 -13.48 -2.83 15.73
N HIS A 528 -12.97 -2.95 14.51
CA HIS A 528 -12.06 -4.03 14.13
C HIS A 528 -10.79 -4.03 14.98
N THR A 529 -10.18 -2.86 15.20
CA THR A 529 -9.00 -2.71 16.07
C THR A 529 -9.30 -2.91 17.55
N LEU A 530 -10.50 -2.53 18.01
CA LEU A 530 -10.91 -2.69 19.41
C LEU A 530 -11.21 -4.13 19.77
N ALA A 531 -11.74 -4.94 18.84
CA ALA A 531 -12.24 -6.28 19.12
C ALA A 531 -11.21 -7.22 19.82
N PRO A 532 -9.92 -7.31 19.40
CA PRO A 532 -8.92 -8.14 20.10
C PRO A 532 -8.62 -7.71 21.55
N SER A 533 -8.86 -6.44 21.88
CA SER A 533 -8.69 -5.93 23.25
C SER A 533 -9.87 -6.23 24.17
N GLY A 534 -11.01 -6.66 23.60
CA GLY A 534 -12.26 -6.83 24.32
C GLY A 534 -12.95 -5.51 24.68
N ALA A 535 -12.42 -4.35 24.27
CA ALA A 535 -13.03 -3.06 24.52
C ALA A 535 -14.34 -2.89 23.72
N ALA A 536 -15.38 -2.39 24.38
CA ALA A 536 -16.68 -2.14 23.76
C ALA A 536 -16.84 -0.67 23.34
N LEU A 537 -17.32 -0.41 22.12
CA LEU A 537 -17.80 0.91 21.72
C LEU A 537 -19.19 1.15 22.34
N ILE A 538 -19.25 1.98 23.38
CA ILE A 538 -20.44 2.13 24.23
C ILE A 538 -21.22 3.42 23.97
N GLY A 539 -20.77 4.27 23.06
CA GLY A 539 -21.43 5.53 22.73
C GLY A 539 -20.52 6.51 22.01
N GLY A 540 -20.96 7.76 21.88
CA GLY A 540 -20.15 8.80 21.26
C GLY A 540 -20.93 10.00 20.72
N HIS A 541 -20.20 10.88 20.05
CA HIS A 541 -20.72 12.07 19.38
C HIS A 541 -20.24 12.11 17.93
N SER A 542 -21.13 12.55 17.03
CA SER A 542 -20.84 12.72 15.60
C SER A 542 -21.22 14.11 15.15
N ALA A 543 -20.37 14.75 14.35
CA ALA A 543 -20.63 16.02 13.70
C ALA A 543 -20.27 15.95 12.21
N GLU A 544 -20.86 16.83 11.41
CA GLU A 544 -20.41 17.10 10.06
C GLU A 544 -19.42 18.27 10.05
N GLY A 545 -18.37 18.19 9.23
CA GLY A 545 -17.34 19.22 9.14
C GLY A 545 -16.63 19.26 7.80
N ALA A 546 -15.70 20.20 7.63
CA ALA A 546 -14.94 20.33 6.39
C ALA A 546 -13.89 19.22 6.21
N GLU A 547 -13.35 18.71 7.32
CA GLU A 547 -12.31 17.68 7.33
C GLU A 547 -12.76 16.48 8.17
N LEU A 548 -12.35 15.29 7.75
CA LEU A 548 -12.54 14.07 8.53
C LEU A 548 -11.68 14.18 9.79
N GLY A 549 -12.28 13.95 10.95
CA GLY A 549 -11.59 13.91 12.24
C GLY A 549 -12.18 12.80 13.09
N PHE A 550 -11.34 12.16 13.89
CA PHE A 550 -11.79 11.06 14.72
C PHE A 550 -10.93 10.96 15.98
N GLY A 551 -11.57 10.55 17.05
CA GLY A 551 -10.97 10.39 18.35
C GLY A 551 -11.78 9.46 19.23
N LEU A 552 -11.15 8.95 20.26
CA LEU A 552 -11.75 8.02 21.21
C LEU A 552 -11.35 8.42 22.62
N THR A 553 -12.33 8.43 23.51
CA THR A 553 -12.08 8.31 24.94
C THR A 553 -12.00 6.82 25.26
N VAL A 554 -10.91 6.38 25.88
CA VAL A 554 -10.67 4.98 26.21
C VAL A 554 -10.58 4.83 27.72
N ASN A 555 -11.37 3.91 28.26
CA ASN A 555 -11.32 3.49 29.65
C ASN A 555 -10.68 2.10 29.72
N GLY A 556 -9.72 1.92 30.61
CA GLY A 556 -9.10 0.64 30.93
C GLY A 556 -9.04 0.38 32.43
N LEU A 557 -8.73 -0.86 32.79
CA LEU A 557 -8.69 -1.33 34.16
C LEU A 557 -7.32 -1.94 34.46
N VAL A 558 -6.77 -1.63 35.64
CA VAL A 558 -5.49 -2.18 36.08
C VAL A 558 -5.47 -2.42 37.58
N ASP A 559 -4.74 -3.44 38.03
CA ASP A 559 -4.42 -3.57 39.46
C ASP A 559 -3.39 -2.50 39.82
N ALA A 560 -3.65 -1.70 40.86
CA ALA A 560 -2.80 -0.55 41.20
C ALA A 560 -1.30 -0.89 41.36
N HIS A 561 -0.99 -2.11 41.81
CA HIS A 561 0.38 -2.60 42.00
C HIS A 561 1.04 -3.15 40.73
N ARG A 562 0.25 -3.46 39.69
CA ARG A 562 0.75 -3.93 38.39
C ARG A 562 0.81 -2.81 37.33
N ALA A 563 0.27 -1.63 37.66
CA ALA A 563 0.26 -0.50 36.77
C ALA A 563 1.70 -0.05 36.42
N LEU A 564 1.96 0.05 35.11
CA LEU A 564 3.17 0.63 34.58
C LEU A 564 3.10 2.16 34.71
N ARG A 565 4.25 2.80 34.92
CA ARG A 565 4.36 4.25 35.09
C ARG A 565 5.52 4.78 34.26
N LYS A 566 5.62 6.10 34.09
CA LYS A 566 6.83 6.71 33.51
C LYS A 566 8.04 6.64 34.46
N GLN A 567 7.80 6.45 35.76
CA GLN A 567 8.83 6.28 36.79
C GLN A 567 9.21 4.81 37.01
N GLY A 568 10.37 4.56 37.60
CA GLY A 568 10.81 3.23 38.02
C GLY A 568 11.82 2.58 37.08
N LEU A 569 12.50 3.38 36.27
CA LEU A 569 13.74 2.97 35.61
C LEU A 569 14.80 2.70 36.69
N LYS A 570 15.71 1.76 36.42
CA LYS A 570 16.83 1.43 37.30
C LYS A 570 18.15 1.65 36.58
N GLU A 571 19.18 1.95 37.34
CA GLU A 571 20.55 1.96 36.84
C GLU A 571 20.88 0.61 36.18
N GLY A 572 21.51 0.66 35.01
CA GLY A 572 21.90 -0.52 34.25
C GLY A 572 20.78 -1.13 33.40
N ASP A 573 19.55 -0.63 33.48
CA ASP A 573 18.49 -1.08 32.57
C ASP A 573 18.89 -0.82 31.11
N ALA A 574 18.67 -1.82 30.25
CA ALA A 574 18.65 -1.64 28.81
C ALA A 574 17.36 -0.92 28.41
N LEU A 575 17.48 0.12 27.58
CA LEU A 575 16.36 0.90 27.07
C LEU A 575 15.90 0.29 25.73
N ILE A 576 14.67 -0.19 25.67
CA ILE A 576 14.10 -0.88 24.51
C ILE A 576 12.99 -0.06 23.87
N LEU A 577 13.01 -0.01 22.53
CA LEU A 577 11.93 0.56 21.71
C LEU A 577 11.29 -0.55 20.87
N THR A 578 9.97 -0.66 20.91
CA THR A 578 9.22 -1.76 20.27
C THR A 578 8.89 -1.57 18.80
N LYS A 579 8.84 -0.31 18.32
CA LYS A 579 8.48 0.04 16.94
C LYS A 579 9.43 1.09 16.36
N PRO A 580 9.63 1.10 15.03
CA PRO A 580 10.54 2.04 14.39
C PRO A 580 9.99 3.48 14.40
N LEU A 581 10.90 4.46 14.34
CA LEU A 581 10.60 5.88 14.27
C LEU A 581 10.48 6.39 12.83
N GLY A 582 9.78 7.51 12.64
CA GLY A 582 9.80 8.27 11.38
C GLY A 582 8.43 8.56 10.77
N THR A 583 7.33 8.24 11.45
CA THR A 583 5.98 8.48 10.91
C THR A 583 5.75 9.97 10.61
N GLY A 584 6.19 10.88 11.47
CA GLY A 584 6.00 12.32 11.30
C GLY A 584 6.65 12.88 10.02
N THR A 585 7.91 12.54 9.77
CA THR A 585 8.63 12.97 8.55
C THR A 585 8.04 12.33 7.29
N LEU A 586 7.65 11.06 7.35
CA LEU A 586 7.03 10.35 6.23
C LEU A 586 5.71 10.98 5.83
N PHE A 587 4.79 11.25 6.76
CA PHE A 587 3.51 11.89 6.42
C PHE A 587 3.68 13.36 6.04
N ALA A 588 4.70 14.06 6.55
CA ALA A 588 5.04 15.40 6.07
C ALA A 588 5.48 15.38 4.60
N ALA A 589 6.26 14.39 4.18
CA ALA A 589 6.65 14.20 2.78
C ALA A 589 5.46 13.72 1.92
N ASP A 590 4.62 12.86 2.49
CA ASP A 590 3.41 12.32 1.86
C ASP A 590 2.45 13.43 1.45
N MET A 591 2.13 14.34 2.38
CA MET A 591 1.28 15.51 2.14
C MET A 591 1.84 16.47 1.07
N ARG A 592 3.15 16.39 0.79
CA ARG A 592 3.85 17.16 -0.25
C ARG A 592 4.03 16.37 -1.55
N CYS A 593 3.48 15.16 -1.65
CA CYS A 593 3.66 14.20 -2.76
C CYS A 593 5.13 13.86 -3.02
N ARG A 594 5.95 13.78 -1.95
CA ARG A 594 7.39 13.47 -2.00
C ARG A 594 7.77 12.17 -1.29
N ALA A 595 6.84 11.53 -0.59
CA ALA A 595 7.04 10.18 -0.08
C ALA A 595 6.68 9.14 -1.15
N ARG A 596 7.41 8.02 -1.18
CA ARG A 596 7.03 6.87 -2.02
C ARG A 596 5.84 6.13 -1.40
N GLY A 597 4.95 5.58 -2.22
CA GLY A 597 3.77 4.86 -1.76
C GLY A 597 4.10 3.71 -0.80
N ARG A 598 5.15 2.93 -1.11
CA ARG A 598 5.60 1.81 -0.26
C ARG A 598 6.12 2.23 1.11
N TRP A 599 6.69 3.43 1.25
CA TRP A 599 7.16 3.94 2.54
C TRP A 599 5.96 4.21 3.45
N ILE A 600 4.91 4.78 2.88
CA ILE A 600 3.68 5.12 3.60
C ILE A 600 2.89 3.87 3.95
N ASP A 601 2.82 2.89 3.05
CA ASP A 601 2.19 1.61 3.36
C ASP A 601 2.87 0.88 4.52
N GLN A 602 4.20 0.87 4.56
CA GLN A 602 4.94 0.29 5.69
C GLN A 602 4.71 1.08 6.99
N ALA A 603 4.64 2.41 6.93
CA ALA A 603 4.27 3.23 8.09
C ALA A 603 2.84 2.91 8.58
N LEU A 604 1.88 2.75 7.65
CA LEU A 604 0.50 2.36 7.97
C LEU A 604 0.44 0.97 8.63
N GLN A 605 1.16 -0.01 8.10
CA GLN A 605 1.25 -1.35 8.71
C GLN A 605 1.80 -1.29 10.14
N GLN A 606 2.82 -0.47 10.40
CA GLN A 606 3.40 -0.29 11.74
C GLN A 606 2.42 0.42 12.70
N MET A 607 1.66 1.40 12.21
CA MET A 607 0.63 2.09 13.00
C MET A 607 -0.59 1.21 13.32
N LEU A 608 -0.84 0.17 12.53
CA LEU A 608 -1.90 -0.82 12.78
C LEU A 608 -1.48 -1.90 13.79
N LEU A 609 -0.17 -2.09 14.03
CA LEU A 609 0.31 -3.05 15.02
C LEU A 609 -0.04 -2.57 16.43
N SER A 610 -0.87 -3.31 17.16
CA SER A 610 -1.26 -2.95 18.53
C SER A 610 -0.11 -3.08 19.52
N ASN A 611 -0.11 -2.26 20.58
CA ASN A 611 0.83 -2.39 21.70
C ASN A 611 0.37 -3.43 22.75
N GLN A 612 -0.85 -3.98 22.63
CA GLN A 612 -1.42 -4.93 23.61
C GLN A 612 -0.51 -6.13 23.90
N HIS A 613 0.03 -6.78 22.86
CA HIS A 613 0.90 -7.95 23.05
C HIS A 613 2.27 -7.57 23.62
N ALA A 614 2.78 -6.37 23.34
CA ALA A 614 4.01 -5.89 23.96
C ALA A 614 3.81 -5.76 25.47
N VAL A 615 2.69 -5.21 25.94
CA VAL A 615 2.39 -5.09 27.38
C VAL A 615 2.39 -6.44 28.09
N ALA A 616 1.82 -7.48 27.46
CA ALA A 616 1.86 -8.83 28.03
C ALA A 616 3.31 -9.31 28.24
N VAL A 617 4.19 -9.08 27.24
CA VAL A 617 5.63 -9.38 27.36
C VAL A 617 6.27 -8.52 28.46
N LEU A 618 5.98 -7.22 28.53
CA LEU A 618 6.53 -6.34 29.58
C LEU A 618 6.23 -6.87 30.99
N HIS A 619 5.03 -7.40 31.22
CA HIS A 619 4.67 -8.03 32.49
C HIS A 619 5.48 -9.31 32.78
N GLU A 620 5.70 -10.19 31.78
CA GLU A 620 6.56 -11.38 31.93
C GLU A 620 8.01 -11.02 32.30
N PHE A 621 8.44 -9.83 31.88
CA PHE A 621 9.78 -9.32 32.14
C PHE A 621 9.89 -8.40 33.36
N ASN A 622 8.82 -8.25 34.15
CA ASN A 622 8.76 -7.41 35.35
C ASN A 622 9.17 -5.95 35.08
N VAL A 623 8.80 -5.43 33.91
CA VAL A 623 9.03 -4.02 33.57
C VAL A 623 8.18 -3.14 34.48
N THR A 624 8.77 -2.04 34.95
CA THR A 624 8.13 -1.09 35.88
C THR A 624 7.94 0.29 35.26
N ALA A 625 8.85 0.70 34.37
CA ALA A 625 8.81 1.99 33.69
C ALA A 625 8.53 1.85 32.20
N CYS A 626 7.44 2.45 31.73
CA CYS A 626 7.01 2.42 30.33
C CYS A 626 6.31 3.72 29.92
N THR A 627 6.43 4.08 28.66
CA THR A 627 5.62 5.09 27.96
C THR A 627 5.45 4.66 26.52
N ASP A 628 4.40 5.12 25.85
CA ASP A 628 4.34 5.08 24.39
C ASP A 628 4.97 6.33 23.79
N ILE A 629 5.51 6.20 22.57
CA ILE A 629 6.12 7.31 21.84
C ILE A 629 5.09 7.92 20.90
N THR A 630 4.76 9.19 21.15
CA THR A 630 3.71 9.93 20.42
C THR A 630 4.20 11.33 19.99
N GLY A 631 3.40 12.39 20.22
CA GLY A 631 3.60 13.73 19.67
C GLY A 631 4.90 14.43 20.06
N PHE A 632 5.49 14.14 21.23
CA PHE A 632 6.73 14.78 21.67
C PHE A 632 8.02 14.10 21.17
N GLY A 633 7.89 13.01 20.41
CA GLY A 633 9.03 12.24 19.91
C GLY A 633 9.77 11.48 21.01
N LEU A 634 10.83 10.77 20.62
CA LEU A 634 11.59 9.90 21.53
C LEU A 634 12.21 10.67 22.70
N VAL A 635 12.88 11.79 22.42
CA VAL A 635 13.59 12.57 23.44
C VAL A 635 12.62 13.20 24.45
N GLY A 636 11.44 13.65 24.02
CA GLY A 636 10.46 14.23 24.95
C GLY A 636 9.96 13.21 25.97
N HIS A 637 9.54 12.04 25.49
CA HIS A 637 9.05 10.97 26.36
C HIS A 637 10.16 10.38 27.24
N LEU A 638 11.36 10.17 26.71
CA LEU A 638 12.50 9.71 27.50
C LEU A 638 12.89 10.72 28.59
N TYR A 639 12.88 12.01 28.27
CA TYR A 639 13.18 13.06 29.25
C TYR A 639 12.22 13.01 30.45
N GLU A 640 10.93 12.81 30.22
CA GLU A 640 9.94 12.65 31.29
C GLU A 640 10.21 11.42 32.17
N MET A 641 10.56 10.28 31.56
CA MET A 641 10.89 9.05 32.32
C MET A 641 12.15 9.20 33.17
N LEU A 642 13.19 9.83 32.62
CA LEU A 642 14.45 10.10 33.30
C LEU A 642 14.27 11.07 34.46
N HIS A 643 13.49 12.14 34.25
CA HIS A 643 13.18 13.10 35.30
C HIS A 643 12.38 12.46 36.43
N ALA A 644 11.38 11.64 36.11
CA ALA A 644 10.57 10.93 37.10
C ALA A 644 11.35 9.86 37.88
N SER A 645 12.45 9.34 37.31
CA SER A 645 13.29 8.33 37.95
C SER A 645 14.59 8.90 38.55
N ALA A 646 14.87 10.21 38.37
CA ALA A 646 16.12 10.86 38.72
C ALA A 646 17.37 10.10 38.19
N LEU A 647 17.38 9.78 36.89
CA LEU A 647 18.46 9.03 36.23
C LEU A 647 18.89 9.70 34.92
N GLN A 648 19.95 9.18 34.31
CA GLN A 648 20.44 9.58 32.98
C GLN A 648 20.28 8.44 31.97
N ALA A 649 20.40 8.73 30.69
CA ALA A 649 20.45 7.72 29.64
C ALA A 649 21.61 7.96 28.67
N GLU A 650 22.19 6.88 28.18
CA GLU A 650 23.03 6.87 27.00
C GLU A 650 22.28 6.21 25.85
N LEU A 651 22.02 6.97 24.78
CA LEU A 651 21.37 6.49 23.57
C LEU A 651 22.40 6.14 22.50
N GLU A 652 22.21 5.04 21.80
CA GLU A 652 23.04 4.64 20.67
C GLU A 652 22.29 4.93 19.36
N LEU A 653 22.73 5.96 18.65
CA LEU A 653 22.00 6.50 17.51
C LEU A 653 21.90 5.49 16.36
N ALA A 654 22.97 4.72 16.13
CA ALA A 654 23.02 3.68 15.11
C ALA A 654 22.06 2.50 15.38
N SER A 655 21.63 2.31 16.63
CA SER A 655 20.75 1.23 17.07
C SER A 655 19.26 1.59 17.01
N LEU A 656 18.93 2.83 16.61
CA LEU A 656 17.55 3.26 16.44
C LEU A 656 16.85 2.47 15.32
N PRO A 657 15.69 1.88 15.59
CA PRO A 657 14.86 1.30 14.54
C PRO A 657 14.19 2.44 13.77
N VAL A 658 14.36 2.47 12.45
CA VAL A 658 13.89 3.56 11.58
C VAL A 658 13.02 3.02 10.45
N LEU A 659 11.89 3.68 10.19
CA LEU A 659 11.00 3.35 9.09
C LEU A 659 11.68 3.61 7.74
N PRO A 660 11.51 2.71 6.74
CA PRO A 660 12.04 2.95 5.40
C PRO A 660 11.51 4.24 4.79
N GLY A 661 12.41 5.04 4.21
CA GLY A 661 12.11 6.36 3.65
C GLY A 661 12.31 7.51 4.63
N ALA A 662 12.33 7.28 5.95
CA ALA A 662 12.41 8.38 6.93
C ALA A 662 13.76 9.12 6.88
N ARG A 663 14.86 8.38 6.67
CA ARG A 663 16.20 8.95 6.46
C ARG A 663 16.25 9.78 5.19
N GLU A 664 15.62 9.29 4.12
CA GLU A 664 15.55 9.97 2.82
C GLU A 664 14.72 11.25 2.89
N THR A 665 13.59 11.25 3.60
CA THR A 665 12.76 12.46 3.76
C THR A 665 13.46 13.53 4.59
N ILE A 666 14.19 13.13 5.65
CA ILE A 666 15.03 14.03 6.44
C ILE A 666 16.17 14.61 5.59
N ALA A 667 16.85 13.79 4.79
CA ALA A 667 17.91 14.25 3.89
C ALA A 667 17.38 15.26 2.84
N MET A 668 16.09 15.18 2.47
CA MET A 668 15.41 16.18 1.63
C MET A 668 14.98 17.45 2.40
N GLY A 669 15.27 17.55 3.70
CA GLY A 669 14.84 18.64 4.58
C GLY A 669 13.35 18.64 4.91
N ILE A 670 12.68 17.49 4.77
CA ILE A 670 11.25 17.36 5.04
C ILE A 670 11.04 16.84 6.46
N LEU A 671 10.62 17.73 7.34
CA LEU A 671 10.29 17.43 8.74
C LEU A 671 8.80 17.67 8.99
N SER A 672 8.26 17.04 10.03
CA SER A 672 6.90 17.32 10.48
C SER A 672 6.77 18.76 11.01
N SER A 673 5.55 19.29 11.02
CA SER A 673 5.29 20.65 11.49
C SER A 673 5.53 20.85 12.99
N LEU A 674 5.47 19.78 13.79
CA LEU A 674 5.70 19.82 15.23
C LEU A 674 7.19 19.63 15.60
N GLN A 675 7.97 18.98 14.73
CA GLN A 675 9.38 18.69 14.98
C GLN A 675 10.20 19.94 15.40
N PRO A 676 10.05 21.15 14.78
CA PRO A 676 10.80 22.32 15.21
C PRO A 676 10.52 22.75 16.66
N GLN A 677 9.31 22.47 17.18
CA GLN A 677 8.98 22.72 18.57
C GLN A 677 9.60 21.65 19.47
N ASN A 678 9.53 20.37 19.08
CA ASN A 678 10.18 19.27 19.79
C ASN A 678 11.70 19.45 19.86
N LEU A 679 12.33 20.01 18.82
CA LEU A 679 13.77 20.29 18.78
C LEU A 679 14.24 21.23 19.90
N ARG A 680 13.34 22.01 20.54
CA ARG A 680 13.67 22.79 21.74
C ARG A 680 14.17 21.91 22.89
N LEU A 681 13.78 20.64 22.91
CA LEU A 681 14.26 19.63 23.85
C LEU A 681 15.68 19.14 23.56
N LYS A 682 16.37 19.66 22.53
CA LYS A 682 17.81 19.40 22.35
C LYS A 682 18.65 19.75 23.57
N ARG A 683 18.17 20.67 24.42
CA ARG A 683 18.78 21.01 25.72
C ARG A 683 18.86 19.82 26.68
N ALA A 684 17.99 18.81 26.51
CA ALA A 684 18.01 17.57 27.26
C ALA A 684 19.19 16.66 26.91
N ILE A 685 19.92 16.97 25.83
CA ILE A 685 21.05 16.18 25.33
C ILE A 685 22.35 16.93 25.63
N ASN A 686 23.23 16.31 26.43
CA ASN A 686 24.45 16.95 26.92
C ASN A 686 25.45 17.28 25.78
N ASN A 687 25.55 16.41 24.78
CA ASN A 687 26.49 16.51 23.67
C ASN A 687 25.82 16.89 22.35
N HIS A 688 24.66 17.56 22.40
CA HIS A 688 23.86 17.90 21.20
C HIS A 688 24.65 18.62 20.11
N ALA A 689 25.63 19.47 20.46
CA ALA A 689 26.47 20.18 19.50
C ALA A 689 27.40 19.25 18.70
N ALA A 690 27.78 18.10 19.27
CA ALA A 690 28.64 17.13 18.60
C ALA A 690 27.85 16.16 17.69
N VAL A 691 26.54 16.02 17.91
CA VAL A 691 25.69 15.01 17.24
C VAL A 691 24.61 15.60 16.34
N SER A 692 24.47 16.92 16.27
CA SER A 692 23.41 17.58 15.51
C SER A 692 23.45 17.32 14.00
N ASP A 693 24.64 17.02 13.46
CA ASP A 693 24.86 16.76 12.03
C ASP A 693 24.69 15.27 11.68
N CYS A 694 24.46 14.41 12.68
CA CYS A 694 24.21 13.00 12.45
C CYS A 694 22.85 12.80 11.74
N GLN A 695 22.81 11.89 10.76
CA GLN A 695 21.65 11.67 9.90
C GLN A 695 20.35 11.38 10.66
N ASP A 696 20.43 10.60 11.73
CA ASP A 696 19.26 10.16 12.50
C ASP A 696 18.92 11.09 13.67
N TYR A 697 19.72 12.15 13.91
CA TYR A 697 19.49 13.08 15.03
C TYR A 697 18.11 13.73 14.98
N ALA A 698 17.63 14.09 13.77
CA ALA A 698 16.31 14.70 13.61
C ALA A 698 15.15 13.74 13.98
N LEU A 699 15.34 12.42 13.87
CA LEU A 699 14.31 11.41 14.21
C LEU A 699 13.99 11.38 15.70
N LEU A 700 14.95 11.75 16.54
CA LEU A 700 14.79 11.83 18.00
C LEU A 700 13.66 12.78 18.43
N PHE A 701 13.36 13.76 17.58
CA PHE A 701 12.36 14.80 17.81
C PHE A 701 11.12 14.65 16.90
N ASP A 702 11.10 13.63 16.04
CA ASP A 702 10.00 13.39 15.12
C ASP A 702 8.76 12.89 15.91
N PRO A 703 7.61 13.58 15.82
CA PRO A 703 6.37 13.11 16.43
C PRO A 703 5.95 11.79 15.80
N GLN A 704 5.46 10.87 16.63
CA GLN A 704 4.94 9.59 16.18
C GLN A 704 3.41 9.55 16.29
N THR A 705 2.75 8.95 15.30
CA THR A 705 1.33 8.55 15.38
C THR A 705 1.29 7.04 15.61
N ALA A 706 0.50 6.58 16.58
CA ALA A 706 0.42 5.15 16.98
C ALA A 706 1.80 4.48 17.16
N GLY A 707 2.73 5.17 17.84
CA GLY A 707 4.10 4.70 18.01
C GLY A 707 4.24 3.49 18.94
N GLY A 708 5.49 3.08 19.13
CA GLY A 708 5.83 1.94 19.99
C GLY A 708 5.95 2.34 21.45
N LEU A 709 5.98 1.34 22.31
CA LEU A 709 6.40 1.46 23.71
C LEU A 709 7.92 1.64 23.83
N LEU A 710 8.33 2.51 24.74
CA LEU A 710 9.68 2.71 25.27
C LEU A 710 9.70 2.28 26.74
N PHE A 711 10.65 1.45 27.13
CA PHE A 711 10.73 0.95 28.50
C PHE A 711 12.15 0.50 28.89
N GLY A 712 12.41 0.41 30.19
CA GLY A 712 13.64 -0.16 30.75
C GLY A 712 13.45 -1.61 31.18
N VAL A 713 14.45 -2.45 30.92
CA VAL A 713 14.52 -3.83 31.43
C VAL A 713 15.95 -4.15 31.86
N ALA A 714 16.13 -5.00 32.87
CA ALA A 714 17.46 -5.43 33.31
C ALA A 714 18.30 -5.95 32.13
N ALA A 715 19.55 -5.49 32.01
CA ALA A 715 20.39 -5.70 30.83
C ALA A 715 20.57 -7.19 30.47
N GLU A 716 20.70 -8.05 31.47
CA GLU A 716 20.84 -9.49 31.33
C GLU A 716 19.59 -10.18 30.73
N ARG A 717 18.42 -9.53 30.79
CA ARG A 717 17.16 -10.03 30.23
C ARG A 717 16.79 -9.39 28.89
N ALA A 718 17.52 -8.37 28.45
CA ALA A 718 17.17 -7.57 27.29
C ALA A 718 17.02 -8.40 26.00
N THR A 719 17.98 -9.30 25.71
CA THR A 719 17.94 -10.17 24.53
C THR A 719 16.71 -11.06 24.52
N ALA A 720 16.43 -11.74 25.64
CA ALA A 720 15.26 -12.60 25.75
C ALA A 720 13.93 -11.82 25.62
N CYS A 721 13.88 -10.59 26.14
CA CYS A 721 12.73 -9.70 25.99
C CYS A 721 12.51 -9.31 24.51
N ILE A 722 13.58 -8.96 23.80
CA ILE A 722 13.52 -8.64 22.36
C ILE A 722 13.06 -9.85 21.55
N ASP A 723 13.57 -11.05 21.83
CA ASP A 723 13.16 -12.26 21.13
C ASP A 723 11.68 -12.58 21.38
N ALA A 724 11.21 -12.40 22.61
CA ALA A 724 9.79 -12.53 22.96
C ALA A 724 8.93 -11.51 22.19
N LEU A 725 9.34 -10.23 22.13
CA LEU A 725 8.66 -9.20 21.35
C LEU A 725 8.62 -9.53 19.85
N ARG A 726 9.75 -9.95 19.28
CA ARG A 726 9.82 -10.35 17.85
C ARG A 726 8.91 -11.53 17.54
N SER A 727 8.80 -12.50 18.45
CA SER A 727 7.87 -13.62 18.32
C SER A 727 6.39 -13.20 18.29
N LYS A 728 6.06 -12.03 18.88
CA LYS A 728 4.72 -11.42 18.89
C LYS A 728 4.48 -10.45 17.73
N GLY A 729 5.43 -10.31 16.80
CA GLY A 729 5.30 -9.49 15.60
C GLY A 729 6.03 -8.13 15.65
N TYR A 730 6.70 -7.79 16.76
CA TYR A 730 7.50 -6.56 16.86
C TYR A 730 8.91 -6.77 16.27
N ALA A 731 8.98 -6.99 14.96
CA ALA A 731 10.22 -7.35 14.26
C ALA A 731 11.35 -6.32 14.44
N ASN A 732 11.00 -5.04 14.62
CA ASN A 732 11.94 -3.94 14.80
C ASN A 732 12.25 -3.61 16.26
N ALA A 733 11.82 -4.43 17.22
CA ALA A 733 12.19 -4.24 18.61
C ALA A 733 13.73 -4.28 18.76
N SER A 734 14.29 -3.25 19.38
CA SER A 734 15.73 -3.12 19.61
C SER A 734 16.05 -2.40 20.92
N THR A 735 17.20 -2.76 21.50
CA THR A 735 17.85 -1.94 22.53
C THR A 735 18.42 -0.70 21.85
N ILE A 736 18.02 0.47 22.31
CA ILE A 736 18.44 1.77 21.76
C ILE A 736 19.40 2.53 22.69
N GLY A 737 19.72 1.97 23.85
CA GLY A 737 20.54 2.62 24.85
C GLY A 737 20.50 1.92 26.20
N ARG A 738 21.01 2.60 27.22
CA ARG A 738 21.04 2.13 28.61
C ARG A 738 20.81 3.27 29.60
N ILE A 739 20.30 2.93 30.76
CA ILE A 739 20.09 3.85 31.88
C ILE A 739 21.36 3.93 32.74
N MET A 740 21.76 5.16 33.05
CA MET A 740 22.99 5.51 33.77
C MET A 740 22.64 6.21 35.09
N PRO A 741 23.49 6.11 36.12
CA PRO A 741 23.30 6.88 37.35
C PRO A 741 23.52 8.39 37.08
N LEU A 742 22.99 9.25 37.95
CA LEU A 742 23.34 10.67 37.95
C LEU A 742 24.83 10.83 38.32
N ALA A 743 25.57 11.64 37.56
CA ALA A 743 26.97 11.93 37.87
C ALA A 743 27.12 12.66 39.25
N GLU A 744 28.06 12.21 40.09
CA GLU A 744 28.27 12.74 41.45
C GLU A 744 28.62 14.24 41.50
N THR A 745 29.30 14.77 40.49
CA THR A 745 29.65 16.20 40.37
C THR A 745 28.46 17.12 40.07
N GLN A 746 27.28 16.55 39.88
CA GLN A 746 26.08 17.23 39.40
C GLN A 746 24.96 17.33 40.45
N VAL A 747 25.11 16.66 41.60
CA VAL A 747 24.12 16.60 42.70
C VAL A 747 23.86 17.98 43.35
N SER A 748 24.78 18.94 43.20
CA SER A 748 24.69 20.28 43.80
C SER A 748 24.15 21.39 42.88
N SER A 749 23.81 21.08 41.62
CA SER A 749 23.33 22.10 40.66
C SER A 749 22.02 21.69 40.00
N GLN A 750 21.04 22.60 39.95
CA GLN A 750 19.80 22.43 39.17
C GLN A 750 20.05 22.15 37.67
N HIS A 751 21.31 22.24 37.19
CA HIS A 751 21.73 21.92 35.82
C HIS A 751 21.80 20.42 35.50
N ALA A 752 21.96 19.52 36.47
CA ALA A 752 22.09 18.07 36.21
C ALA A 752 20.83 17.43 35.60
N MET A 753 19.65 17.90 36.01
CA MET A 753 18.37 17.47 35.46
C MET A 753 17.97 18.21 34.17
N GLN A 754 18.80 19.14 33.68
CA GLN A 754 18.51 19.86 32.43
C GLN A 754 18.94 19.08 31.19
N ALA A 755 19.99 18.25 31.26
CA ALA A 755 20.55 17.50 30.13
C ALA A 755 20.87 16.01 30.45
N PRO A 756 19.86 15.19 30.78
CA PRO A 756 20.09 13.82 31.27
C PRO A 756 20.39 12.78 30.16
N ILE A 757 20.47 13.17 28.90
CA ILE A 757 20.67 12.26 27.76
C ILE A 757 22.06 12.49 27.14
N THR A 758 22.81 11.41 26.94
CA THR A 758 24.04 11.38 26.14
C THR A 758 23.80 10.58 24.87
N ILE A 759 24.30 11.03 23.72
CA ILE A 759 24.20 10.27 22.46
C ILE A 759 25.56 9.72 22.08
N LYS A 760 25.61 8.41 21.82
CA LYS A 760 26.73 7.69 21.25
C LYS A 760 26.49 7.51 19.75
N ILE A 761 27.50 7.86 18.94
CA ILE A 761 27.51 7.71 17.48
C ILE A 761 28.01 6.33 17.10
#